data_AF-A0A0F9EPU2-F1
#
_entry.id   AF-A0A0F9EPU2-F1
#
_cell.length_a   1.000
_cell.length_b   1.000
_cell.length_c   1.000
_cell.angle_alpha   90.00
_cell.angle_beta   90.00
_cell.angle_gamma   90.00
#
_symmetry.space_group_name_H-M   'P 1'
#
loop_
_entity.id
_entity.type
_entity.pdbx_description
1 polymer ?
#
loop_
_entity_poly.entity_id
_entity_poly.type
_entity_poly.pdbx_seq_one_letter_code
_entity_poly.pdbx_strand_id
1 'polypeptide(L)'
;ITAITSKQKAFELEQKATKKNEAEKRRLEENFKNQLIKARAESEKLLKEKQEAELLRRKQSAQFETQKDNAFTVIDRANLELDKDNFEAAIELYKKSEIIFTDINWQEGLKMIKDSITAITSKQKAFELEQKATKKNEAEKQRLEENFKNQLIKARAESEKLLKEKKKSLLLRKEQSAQFEAQKDKAFTVIDRANLELDKNNFEAAIELYKKSEIIFTDINWQEGLKMIKDSITAITSKQKAFELEQKATKKNEAEKRRLEENFKNQLIKARAESEKLLKEKQEAELLRRKQSAQFETQKDKAFTVIDRAKQELNQNNFKAAIELYKKSEIIFVEVDWQEGLKMVKESIIIIKNKHQAFELKQKKDIEIEKKKLVLEEKFEEEFAKAEETRMHQQEEKRKELQKIQREKEQEKNMSENAYKLLELGTALLERNEFDEAYEKYIAARKLFQNISWKREVSRINNDLLLKLKRERKKFELLELKKQKEVEDLKEMEVLKEETKRERQKLEKRKKEEKRRLAKEKREKKITQKLQKANRYIENSKYNEAVLIMIEEIDRLSKLGNQDEINKINEQISYIKSQAQIPLITTEKLIEERKFKNFELAYLALDKAQISLDNNRIMKAISELNEAKFNLKVLKIGNKYIKEIDTKINELKVKLGQAPTQEIDEKEKEEKEKEMLKASLEARIARRREERRKKVLNLLKKK
;
A
#
# COMPACT_ATOMS: atom_id res chain seq x y z
N ILE A 1 -77.33 -28.08 -95.98
CA ILE A 1 -76.61 -29.12 -95.19
C ILE A 1 -75.10 -28.82 -95.12
N THR A 2 -74.45 -28.46 -96.23
CA THR A 2 -73.00 -28.13 -96.31
C THR A 2 -72.55 -26.91 -95.48
N ALA A 3 -73.42 -25.93 -95.23
CA ALA A 3 -73.12 -24.76 -94.41
C ALA A 3 -73.27 -24.99 -92.88
N ILE A 4 -73.99 -26.04 -92.48
CA ILE A 4 -74.17 -26.40 -91.06
C ILE A 4 -73.00 -27.27 -90.60
N THR A 5 -72.51 -28.16 -91.47
CA THR A 5 -71.31 -28.98 -91.21
C THR A 5 -70.02 -28.18 -91.14
N SER A 6 -69.89 -27.03 -91.85
CA SER A 6 -68.70 -26.19 -91.73
C SER A 6 -68.65 -25.39 -90.42
N LYS A 7 -69.81 -24.91 -89.92
CA LYS A 7 -69.90 -24.20 -88.63
C LYS A 7 -69.69 -25.14 -87.44
N GLN A 8 -70.17 -26.38 -87.51
CA GLN A 8 -69.88 -27.40 -86.47
C GLN A 8 -68.39 -27.77 -86.43
N LYS A 9 -67.73 -27.94 -87.60
CA LYS A 9 -66.28 -28.19 -87.65
C LYS A 9 -65.45 -27.01 -87.13
N ALA A 10 -65.86 -25.77 -87.42
CA ALA A 10 -65.19 -24.57 -86.91
C ALA A 10 -65.34 -24.44 -85.39
N PHE A 11 -66.54 -24.70 -84.85
CA PHE A 11 -66.79 -24.68 -83.40
C PHE A 11 -66.06 -25.80 -82.66
N GLU A 12 -65.96 -27.01 -83.23
CA GLU A 12 -65.15 -28.10 -82.67
C GLU A 12 -63.65 -27.81 -82.71
N LEU A 13 -63.15 -27.16 -83.77
CA LEU A 13 -61.76 -26.70 -83.86
C LEU A 13 -61.46 -25.61 -82.84
N GLU A 14 -62.38 -24.67 -82.63
CA GLU A 14 -62.27 -23.62 -81.63
C GLU A 14 -62.33 -24.18 -80.21
N GLN A 15 -63.23 -25.13 -79.93
CA GLN A 15 -63.25 -25.84 -78.64
C GLN A 15 -62.01 -26.70 -78.40
N LYS A 16 -61.43 -27.30 -79.46
CA LYS A 16 -60.15 -28.02 -79.35
C LYS A 16 -58.99 -27.05 -79.10
N ALA A 17 -59.00 -25.87 -79.72
CA ALA A 17 -58.00 -24.83 -79.49
C ALA A 17 -58.10 -24.23 -78.08
N THR A 18 -59.30 -23.95 -77.56
CA THR A 18 -59.49 -23.45 -76.20
C THR A 18 -59.11 -24.50 -75.15
N LYS A 19 -59.50 -25.77 -75.32
CA LYS A 19 -59.07 -26.87 -74.43
C LYS A 19 -57.56 -27.11 -74.49
N LYS A 20 -56.92 -26.96 -75.65
CA LYS A 20 -55.46 -27.07 -75.79
C LYS A 20 -54.76 -25.90 -75.08
N ASN A 21 -55.24 -24.67 -75.24
CA ASN A 21 -54.70 -23.49 -74.57
C ASN A 21 -54.93 -23.53 -73.05
N GLU A 22 -56.07 -24.04 -72.57
CA GLU A 22 -56.30 -24.25 -71.14
C GLU A 22 -55.42 -25.35 -70.56
N ALA A 23 -55.21 -26.45 -71.29
CA ALA A 23 -54.29 -27.51 -70.87
C ALA A 23 -52.83 -27.02 -70.83
N GLU A 24 -52.42 -26.19 -71.79
CA GLU A 24 -51.09 -25.58 -71.83
C GLU A 24 -50.91 -24.55 -70.71
N LYS A 25 -51.92 -23.73 -70.43
CA LYS A 25 -51.94 -22.82 -69.29
C LYS A 25 -51.86 -23.57 -67.96
N ARG A 26 -52.60 -24.68 -67.79
CA ARG A 26 -52.51 -25.52 -66.59
C ARG A 26 -51.12 -26.14 -66.44
N ARG A 27 -50.50 -26.61 -67.52
CA ARG A 27 -49.11 -27.12 -67.50
C ARG A 27 -48.11 -26.03 -67.12
N LEU A 28 -48.29 -24.81 -67.62
CA LEU A 28 -47.45 -23.65 -67.25
C LEU A 28 -47.64 -23.26 -65.78
N GLU A 29 -48.88 -23.21 -65.28
CA GLU A 29 -49.17 -22.94 -63.87
C GLU A 29 -48.63 -24.04 -62.94
N GLU A 30 -48.71 -25.30 -63.35
CA GLU A 30 -48.19 -26.44 -62.60
C GLU A 30 -46.65 -26.45 -62.60
N ASN A 31 -46.02 -26.16 -63.74
CA ASN A 31 -44.57 -25.97 -63.82
C ASN A 31 -44.10 -24.79 -62.96
N PHE A 32 -44.83 -23.67 -62.97
CA PHE A 32 -44.51 -22.51 -62.15
C PHE A 32 -44.68 -22.80 -60.64
N LYS A 33 -45.76 -23.50 -60.25
CA LYS A 33 -45.94 -23.98 -58.87
C LYS A 33 -44.82 -24.91 -58.45
N ASN A 34 -44.42 -25.85 -59.30
CA ASN A 34 -43.32 -26.78 -59.03
C ASN A 34 -41.96 -26.05 -58.92
N GLN A 35 -41.72 -25.02 -59.73
CA GLN A 35 -40.54 -24.16 -59.59
C GLN A 35 -40.54 -23.37 -58.29
N LEU A 36 -41.68 -22.82 -57.87
CA LEU A 36 -41.85 -22.13 -56.59
C LEU A 36 -41.61 -23.05 -55.39
N ILE A 37 -42.12 -24.29 -55.46
CA ILE A 37 -41.91 -25.30 -54.41
C ILE A 37 -40.43 -25.67 -54.32
N LYS A 38 -39.75 -25.87 -55.46
CA LYS A 38 -38.30 -26.14 -55.50
C LYS A 38 -37.49 -24.97 -54.94
N ALA A 39 -37.77 -23.74 -55.38
CA ALA A 39 -37.06 -22.54 -54.90
C ALA A 39 -37.27 -22.34 -53.38
N ARG A 40 -38.47 -22.62 -52.87
CA ARG A 40 -38.75 -22.54 -51.43
C ARG A 40 -37.98 -23.61 -50.65
N ALA A 41 -37.96 -24.85 -51.13
CA ALA A 41 -37.20 -25.94 -50.51
C ALA A 41 -35.69 -25.66 -50.50
N GLU A 42 -35.14 -25.10 -51.58
CA GLU A 42 -33.72 -24.69 -51.64
C GLU A 42 -33.41 -23.54 -50.68
N SER A 43 -34.29 -22.53 -50.59
CA SER A 43 -34.13 -21.42 -49.64
C SER A 43 -34.18 -21.88 -48.19
N GLU A 44 -35.02 -22.86 -47.86
CA GLU A 44 -35.13 -23.42 -46.51
C GLU A 44 -33.91 -24.28 -46.18
N LYS A 45 -33.39 -25.03 -47.15
CA LYS A 45 -32.13 -25.78 -47.01
C LYS A 45 -30.94 -24.85 -46.74
N LEU A 46 -30.80 -23.78 -47.53
CA LEU A 46 -29.76 -22.76 -47.35
C LEU A 46 -29.87 -22.05 -45.99
N LEU A 47 -31.11 -21.80 -45.51
CA LEU A 47 -31.32 -21.20 -44.20
C LEU A 47 -30.88 -22.14 -43.07
N LYS A 48 -31.18 -23.44 -43.16
CA LYS A 48 -30.73 -24.45 -42.19
C LYS A 48 -29.21 -24.59 -42.18
N GLU A 49 -28.58 -24.68 -43.36
CA GLU A 49 -27.11 -24.73 -43.47
C GLU A 49 -26.44 -23.48 -42.89
N LYS A 50 -27.03 -22.29 -43.10
CA LYS A 50 -26.55 -21.04 -42.51
C LYS A 50 -26.69 -21.01 -40.99
N GLN A 51 -27.80 -21.50 -40.46
CA GLN A 51 -28.05 -21.60 -39.01
C GLN A 51 -27.10 -22.61 -38.35
N GLU A 52 -26.85 -23.75 -38.98
CA GLU A 52 -25.89 -24.75 -38.50
C GLU A 52 -24.46 -24.21 -38.52
N ALA A 53 -24.06 -23.51 -39.59
CA ALA A 53 -22.76 -22.86 -39.66
C ALA A 53 -22.61 -21.77 -38.59
N GLU A 54 -23.66 -21.00 -38.29
CA GLU A 54 -23.64 -19.99 -37.23
C GLU A 54 -23.55 -20.64 -35.84
N LEU A 55 -24.30 -21.72 -35.59
CA LEU A 55 -24.23 -22.47 -34.34
C LEU A 55 -22.83 -23.07 -34.13
N LEU A 56 -22.22 -23.61 -35.18
CA LEU A 56 -20.87 -24.14 -35.14
C LEU A 56 -19.84 -23.05 -34.84
N ARG A 57 -19.97 -21.87 -35.46
CA ARG A 57 -19.13 -20.69 -35.15
C ARG A 57 -19.28 -20.25 -33.69
N ARG A 58 -20.51 -20.23 -33.15
CA ARG A 58 -20.74 -19.90 -31.74
C ARG A 58 -20.08 -20.92 -30.80
N LYS A 59 -20.17 -22.22 -31.11
CA LYS A 59 -19.51 -23.27 -30.33
C LYS A 59 -17.99 -23.15 -30.36
N GLN A 60 -17.41 -22.89 -31.55
CA GLN A 60 -15.97 -22.67 -31.70
C GLN A 60 -15.51 -21.41 -30.95
N SER A 61 -16.26 -20.31 -31.02
CA SER A 61 -15.97 -19.08 -30.28
C SER A 61 -16.05 -19.28 -28.76
N ALA A 62 -17.05 -20.04 -28.27
CA ALA A 62 -17.17 -20.33 -26.84
C ALA A 62 -16.03 -21.24 -26.34
N GLN A 63 -15.63 -22.24 -27.15
CA GLN A 63 -14.48 -23.09 -26.85
C GLN A 63 -13.17 -22.28 -26.82
N PHE A 64 -13.00 -21.34 -27.77
CA PHE A 64 -11.87 -20.42 -27.81
C PHE A 64 -11.78 -19.58 -26.54
N GLU A 65 -12.88 -18.94 -26.11
CA GLU A 65 -12.89 -18.15 -24.86
C GLU A 65 -12.64 -19.03 -23.62
N THR A 66 -13.23 -20.24 -23.57
CA THR A 66 -12.99 -21.16 -22.44
C THR A 66 -11.51 -21.57 -22.34
N GLN A 67 -10.86 -21.84 -23.48
CA GLN A 67 -9.43 -22.17 -23.49
C GLN A 67 -8.55 -20.96 -23.15
N LYS A 68 -8.96 -19.76 -23.58
CA LYS A 68 -8.31 -18.51 -23.19
C LYS A 68 -8.39 -18.25 -21.68
N ASP A 69 -9.56 -18.44 -21.07
CA ASP A 69 -9.72 -18.34 -19.61
C ASP A 69 -8.85 -19.36 -18.87
N ASN A 70 -8.82 -20.60 -19.35
CA ASN A 70 -7.93 -21.63 -18.79
C ASN A 70 -6.45 -21.21 -18.85
N ALA A 71 -5.99 -20.64 -19.97
CA ALA A 71 -4.62 -20.13 -20.07
C ALA A 71 -4.34 -19.01 -19.06
N PHE A 72 -5.29 -18.08 -18.85
CA PHE A 72 -5.16 -17.03 -17.84
C PHE A 72 -5.08 -17.57 -16.41
N THR A 73 -5.88 -18.58 -16.06
CA THR A 73 -5.77 -19.21 -14.73
C THR A 73 -4.40 -19.85 -14.49
N VAL A 74 -3.74 -20.36 -15.55
CA VAL A 74 -2.38 -20.90 -15.46
C VAL A 74 -1.35 -19.79 -15.29
N ILE A 75 -1.55 -18.64 -15.96
CA ILE A 75 -0.70 -17.44 -15.80
C ILE A 75 -0.80 -16.87 -14.38
N ASP A 76 -2.00 -16.80 -13.83
CA ASP A 76 -2.19 -16.32 -12.45
C ASP A 76 -1.44 -17.19 -11.44
N ARG A 77 -1.46 -18.51 -11.65
CA ARG A 77 -0.63 -19.44 -10.85
C ARG A 77 0.86 -19.22 -11.06
N ALA A 78 1.29 -18.93 -12.29
CA ALA A 78 2.68 -18.63 -12.60
C ALA A 78 3.16 -17.36 -11.86
N ASN A 79 2.31 -16.34 -11.79
CA ASN A 79 2.58 -15.11 -11.04
C ASN A 79 2.68 -15.37 -9.53
N LEU A 80 1.82 -16.21 -8.98
CA LEU A 80 1.91 -16.60 -7.56
C LEU A 80 3.21 -17.35 -7.22
N GLU A 81 3.76 -18.15 -8.14
CA GLU A 81 5.08 -18.78 -7.94
C GLU A 81 6.23 -17.80 -8.16
N LEU A 82 6.07 -16.81 -9.04
CA LEU A 82 7.03 -15.72 -9.23
C LEU A 82 7.18 -14.89 -7.95
N ASP A 83 6.07 -14.59 -7.27
CA ASP A 83 6.05 -13.83 -6.01
C ASP A 83 6.73 -14.57 -4.85
N LYS A 84 6.93 -15.89 -4.97
CA LYS A 84 7.68 -16.72 -4.02
C LYS A 84 9.14 -16.92 -4.41
N ASP A 85 9.64 -16.17 -5.39
CA ASP A 85 10.97 -16.33 -6.01
C ASP A 85 11.24 -17.72 -6.61
N ASN A 86 10.18 -18.48 -6.92
CA ASN A 86 10.28 -19.81 -7.51
C ASN A 86 10.27 -19.71 -9.06
N PHE A 87 11.34 -19.13 -9.61
CA PHE A 87 11.44 -18.78 -11.03
C PHE A 87 11.25 -19.99 -11.96
N GLU A 88 11.72 -21.17 -11.58
CA GLU A 88 11.64 -22.39 -12.39
C GLU A 88 10.18 -22.85 -12.55
N ALA A 89 9.43 -22.94 -11.44
CA ALA A 89 8.02 -23.31 -11.44
C ALA A 89 7.16 -22.27 -12.17
N ALA A 90 7.47 -20.99 -12.02
CA ALA A 90 6.81 -19.91 -12.77
C ALA A 90 7.02 -20.07 -14.28
N ILE A 91 8.25 -20.32 -14.74
CA ILE A 91 8.57 -20.53 -16.16
C ILE A 91 7.82 -21.76 -16.72
N GLU A 92 7.73 -22.87 -15.97
CA GLU A 92 6.97 -24.05 -16.40
C GLU A 92 5.47 -23.75 -16.58
N LEU A 93 4.87 -23.01 -15.66
CA LEU A 93 3.48 -22.60 -15.74
C LEU A 93 3.25 -21.64 -16.93
N TYR A 94 4.15 -20.69 -17.15
CA TYR A 94 4.12 -19.85 -18.34
C TYR A 94 4.22 -20.66 -19.64
N LYS A 95 5.10 -21.66 -19.72
CA LYS A 95 5.15 -22.59 -20.88
C LYS A 95 3.86 -23.39 -21.06
N LYS A 96 3.20 -23.81 -19.97
CA LYS A 96 1.88 -24.47 -20.06
C LYS A 96 0.82 -23.55 -20.66
N SER A 97 0.82 -22.26 -20.30
CA SER A 97 -0.07 -21.28 -20.93
C SER A 97 0.30 -20.98 -22.39
N GLU A 98 1.58 -21.05 -22.76
CA GLU A 98 2.05 -20.94 -24.15
C GLU A 98 1.49 -22.06 -25.03
N ILE A 99 1.45 -23.29 -24.52
CA ILE A 99 0.85 -24.44 -25.22
C ILE A 99 -0.65 -24.18 -25.47
N ILE A 100 -1.39 -23.74 -24.44
CA ILE A 100 -2.83 -23.45 -24.58
C ILE A 100 -3.07 -22.32 -25.59
N PHE A 101 -2.26 -21.26 -25.58
CA PHE A 101 -2.35 -20.17 -26.57
C PHE A 101 -1.95 -20.59 -27.99
N THR A 102 -1.04 -21.56 -28.12
CA THR A 102 -0.68 -22.17 -29.40
C THR A 102 -1.84 -22.97 -29.95
N ASP A 103 -2.50 -23.77 -29.11
CA ASP A 103 -3.63 -24.62 -29.49
C ASP A 103 -4.84 -23.79 -29.97
N ILE A 104 -5.09 -22.60 -29.40
CA ILE A 104 -6.12 -21.67 -29.89
C ILE A 104 -5.64 -20.71 -30.99
N ASN A 105 -4.37 -20.78 -31.39
CA ASN A 105 -3.75 -19.87 -32.37
C ASN A 105 -3.89 -18.37 -32.02
N TRP A 106 -3.80 -18.01 -30.74
CA TRP A 106 -3.89 -16.61 -30.30
C TRP A 106 -2.51 -15.96 -30.21
N GLN A 107 -2.11 -15.29 -31.30
CA GLN A 107 -0.76 -14.74 -31.48
C GLN A 107 -0.37 -13.66 -30.45
N GLU A 108 -1.32 -12.83 -30.02
CA GLU A 108 -1.06 -11.79 -29.00
C GLU A 108 -0.73 -12.41 -27.65
N GLY A 109 -1.48 -13.44 -27.23
CA GLY A 109 -1.22 -14.21 -26.02
C GLY A 109 0.16 -14.87 -26.06
N LEU A 110 0.53 -15.49 -27.18
CA LEU A 110 1.85 -16.10 -27.36
C LEU A 110 3.00 -15.09 -27.21
N LYS A 111 2.85 -13.91 -27.81
CA LYS A 111 3.85 -12.85 -27.69
C LYS A 111 4.02 -12.41 -26.23
N MET A 112 2.91 -12.18 -25.53
CA MET A 112 2.92 -11.77 -24.12
C MET A 112 3.62 -12.82 -23.23
N ILE A 113 3.37 -14.11 -23.45
CA ILE A 113 4.00 -15.18 -22.68
C ILE A 113 5.48 -15.32 -22.98
N LYS A 114 5.91 -15.22 -24.23
CA LYS A 114 7.33 -15.25 -24.60
C LYS A 114 8.10 -14.07 -24.00
N ASP A 115 7.53 -12.88 -24.03
CA ASP A 115 8.11 -11.69 -23.39
C ASP A 115 8.22 -11.90 -21.87
N SER A 116 7.19 -12.48 -21.24
CA SER A 116 7.18 -12.79 -19.81
C SER A 116 8.24 -13.83 -19.44
N ILE A 117 8.34 -14.94 -20.18
CA ILE A 117 9.37 -15.97 -19.97
C ILE A 117 10.78 -15.36 -20.10
N THR A 118 10.99 -14.50 -21.10
CA THR A 118 12.29 -13.85 -21.33
C THR A 118 12.65 -12.92 -20.16
N ALA A 119 11.69 -12.12 -19.68
CA ALA A 119 11.86 -11.25 -18.54
C ALA A 119 12.17 -12.04 -17.25
N ILE A 120 11.42 -13.11 -16.99
CA ILE A 120 11.62 -13.97 -15.80
C ILE A 120 12.99 -14.66 -15.86
N THR A 121 13.38 -15.18 -17.02
CA THR A 121 14.70 -15.79 -17.21
C THR A 121 15.83 -14.79 -16.98
N SER A 122 15.65 -13.53 -17.40
CA SER A 122 16.63 -12.47 -17.14
C SER A 122 16.73 -12.11 -15.65
N LYS A 123 15.60 -12.09 -14.92
CA LYS A 123 15.55 -11.89 -13.48
C LYS A 123 16.20 -13.06 -12.71
N GLN A 124 15.93 -14.30 -13.09
CA GLN A 124 16.57 -15.49 -12.51
C GLN A 124 18.10 -15.41 -12.64
N LYS A 125 18.62 -15.07 -13.82
CA LYS A 125 20.06 -14.89 -14.03
C LYS A 125 20.65 -13.77 -13.18
N ALA A 126 19.95 -12.64 -13.03
CA ALA A 126 20.39 -11.54 -12.19
C ALA A 126 20.43 -11.95 -10.71
N PHE A 127 19.41 -12.66 -10.23
CA PHE A 127 19.32 -13.19 -8.87
C PHE A 127 20.43 -14.22 -8.59
N GLU A 128 20.74 -15.11 -9.53
CA GLU A 128 21.85 -16.05 -9.42
C GLU A 128 23.22 -15.33 -9.40
N LEU A 129 23.40 -14.28 -10.20
CA LEU A 129 24.60 -13.44 -10.19
C LEU A 129 24.78 -12.72 -8.86
N GLU A 130 23.69 -12.20 -8.30
CA GLU A 130 23.68 -11.57 -6.99
C GLU A 130 24.01 -12.57 -5.88
N GLN A 131 23.42 -13.76 -5.88
CA GLN A 131 23.79 -14.84 -4.95
C GLN A 131 25.27 -15.27 -5.08
N LYS A 132 25.81 -15.30 -6.30
CA LYS A 132 27.23 -15.60 -6.52
C LYS A 132 28.12 -14.46 -6.00
N ALA A 133 27.69 -13.21 -6.17
CA ALA A 133 28.41 -12.03 -5.67
C ALA A 133 28.39 -11.97 -4.13
N THR A 134 27.25 -12.26 -3.49
CA THR A 134 27.15 -12.30 -2.02
C THR A 134 28.00 -13.42 -1.44
N LYS A 135 27.94 -14.64 -2.01
CA LYS A 135 28.81 -15.76 -1.60
C LYS A 135 30.30 -15.45 -1.83
N LYS A 136 30.65 -14.77 -2.92
CA LYS A 136 32.03 -14.35 -3.19
C LYS A 136 32.51 -13.30 -2.18
N ASN A 137 31.68 -12.30 -1.86
CA ASN A 137 31.99 -11.28 -0.87
C ASN A 137 32.08 -11.87 0.55
N GLU A 138 31.22 -12.83 0.91
CA GLU A 138 31.32 -13.57 2.17
C GLU A 138 32.59 -14.41 2.24
N ALA A 139 32.95 -15.11 1.17
CA ALA A 139 34.20 -15.87 1.09
C ALA A 139 35.44 -14.96 1.16
N GLU A 140 35.37 -13.77 0.56
CA GLU A 140 36.44 -12.77 0.63
C GLU A 140 36.56 -12.15 2.03
N LYS A 141 35.42 -11.87 2.69
CA LYS A 141 35.39 -11.46 4.10
C LYS A 141 35.96 -12.54 5.02
N GLN A 142 35.59 -13.79 4.82
CA GLN A 142 36.15 -14.92 5.57
C GLN A 142 37.65 -15.08 5.34
N ARG A 143 38.13 -14.92 4.09
CA ARG A 143 39.57 -14.91 3.78
C ARG A 143 40.30 -13.75 4.46
N LEU A 144 39.71 -12.56 4.51
CA LEU A 144 40.29 -11.42 5.21
C LEU A 144 40.33 -11.65 6.73
N GLU A 145 39.28 -12.21 7.32
CA GLU A 145 39.25 -12.59 8.73
C GLU A 145 40.26 -13.70 9.07
N GLU A 146 40.42 -14.69 8.19
CA GLU A 146 41.40 -15.76 8.34
C GLU A 146 42.84 -15.25 8.19
N ASN A 147 43.08 -14.36 7.23
CA ASN A 147 44.36 -13.66 7.09
C ASN A 147 44.69 -12.80 8.31
N PHE A 148 43.69 -12.12 8.88
CA PHE A 148 43.84 -11.34 10.10
C PHE A 148 44.14 -12.23 11.32
N LYS A 149 43.44 -13.37 11.47
CA LYS A 149 43.74 -14.39 12.49
C LYS A 149 45.16 -14.93 12.34
N ASN A 150 45.59 -15.23 11.12
CA ASN A 150 46.93 -15.74 10.83
C ASN A 150 48.02 -14.70 11.13
N GLN A 151 47.77 -13.41 10.86
CA GLN A 151 48.67 -12.33 11.29
C GLN A 151 48.77 -12.21 12.81
N LEU A 152 47.64 -12.31 13.52
CA LEU A 152 47.61 -12.35 14.98
C LEU A 152 48.36 -13.55 15.56
N ILE A 153 48.21 -14.74 14.97
CA ILE A 153 48.92 -15.95 15.38
C ILE A 153 50.43 -15.80 15.14
N LYS A 154 50.85 -15.25 13.99
CA LYS A 154 52.26 -14.97 13.71
C LYS A 154 52.86 -13.96 14.69
N ALA A 155 52.19 -12.84 14.93
CA ALA A 155 52.62 -11.83 15.89
C ALA A 155 52.71 -12.39 17.33
N ARG A 156 51.76 -13.26 17.70
CA ARG A 156 51.76 -13.92 19.01
C ARG A 156 52.90 -14.93 19.12
N ALA A 157 53.14 -15.75 18.09
CA ALA A 157 54.25 -16.69 18.04
C ALA A 157 55.63 -16.00 18.06
N GLU A 158 55.77 -14.87 17.37
CA GLU A 158 56.99 -14.04 17.42
C GLU A 158 57.21 -13.43 18.81
N SER A 159 56.15 -12.90 19.43
CA SER A 159 56.22 -12.40 20.81
C SER A 159 56.58 -13.50 21.81
N GLU A 160 56.09 -14.72 21.60
CA GLU A 160 56.38 -15.87 22.45
C GLU A 160 57.80 -16.41 22.24
N LYS A 161 58.31 -16.40 21.00
CA LYS A 161 59.73 -16.69 20.71
C LYS A 161 60.65 -15.68 21.39
N LEU A 162 60.37 -14.37 21.26
CA LEU A 162 61.10 -13.30 21.94
C LEU A 162 61.06 -13.47 23.47
N LEU A 163 59.91 -13.87 24.03
CA LEU A 163 59.77 -14.14 25.45
C LEU A 163 60.58 -15.38 25.89
N LYS A 164 60.60 -16.45 25.09
CA LYS A 164 61.39 -17.66 25.34
C LYS A 164 62.89 -17.40 25.24
N GLU A 165 63.33 -16.59 24.28
CA GLU A 165 64.74 -16.17 24.16
C GLU A 165 65.17 -15.26 25.31
N LYS A 166 64.33 -14.29 25.71
CA LYS A 166 64.56 -13.47 26.90
C LYS A 166 64.60 -14.30 28.20
N LYS A 167 63.75 -15.32 28.31
CA LYS A 167 63.79 -16.25 29.47
C LYS A 167 65.05 -17.10 29.47
N LYS A 168 65.50 -17.62 28.32
CA LYS A 168 66.75 -18.38 28.20
C LYS A 168 67.97 -17.53 28.53
N SER A 169 68.05 -16.28 28.06
CA SER A 169 69.18 -15.40 28.38
C SER A 169 69.21 -14.96 29.85
N LEU A 170 68.03 -14.78 30.47
CA LEU A 170 67.93 -14.55 31.92
C LEU A 170 68.36 -15.76 32.75
N LEU A 171 68.01 -16.97 32.32
CA LEU A 171 68.37 -18.20 33.01
C LEU A 171 69.88 -18.45 32.93
N LEU A 172 70.46 -18.28 31.73
CA LEU A 172 71.90 -18.37 31.51
C LEU A 172 72.67 -17.34 32.36
N ARG A 173 72.16 -16.10 32.47
CA ARG A 173 72.76 -15.06 33.31
C ARG A 173 72.67 -15.39 34.81
N LYS A 174 71.58 -16.03 35.25
CA LYS A 174 71.43 -16.50 36.63
C LYS A 174 72.38 -17.66 36.94
N GLU A 175 72.54 -18.61 36.02
CA GLU A 175 73.48 -19.73 36.17
C GLU A 175 74.93 -19.23 36.22
N GLN A 176 75.31 -18.31 35.34
CA GLN A 176 76.64 -17.67 35.36
C GLN A 176 76.89 -16.91 36.66
N SER A 177 75.90 -16.19 37.18
CA SER A 177 76.00 -15.50 38.47
C SER A 177 76.10 -16.46 39.65
N ALA A 178 75.38 -17.59 39.62
CA ALA A 178 75.43 -18.59 40.67
C ALA A 178 76.77 -19.35 40.69
N GLN A 179 77.33 -19.65 39.52
CA GLN A 179 78.67 -20.23 39.41
C GLN A 179 79.75 -19.27 39.91
N PHE A 180 79.61 -17.98 39.60
CA PHE A 180 80.51 -16.93 40.10
C PHE A 180 80.48 -16.80 41.63
N GLU A 181 79.29 -16.79 42.25
CA GLU A 181 79.17 -16.76 43.71
C GLU A 181 79.68 -18.06 44.37
N ALA A 182 79.38 -19.23 43.81
CA ALA A 182 79.90 -20.49 44.33
C ALA A 182 81.43 -20.59 44.29
N GLN A 183 82.08 -19.96 43.30
CA GLN A 183 83.54 -19.89 43.23
C GLN A 183 84.12 -18.86 44.22
N LYS A 184 83.42 -17.77 44.52
CA LYS A 184 83.79 -16.87 45.61
C LYS A 184 83.74 -17.57 46.96
N ASP A 185 82.66 -18.29 47.24
CA ASP A 185 82.51 -19.03 48.50
C ASP A 185 83.66 -20.03 48.68
N LYS A 186 84.04 -20.77 47.62
CA LYS A 186 85.21 -21.64 47.64
C LYS A 186 86.49 -20.88 47.96
N ALA A 187 86.74 -19.74 47.34
CA ALA A 187 87.92 -18.93 47.64
C ALA A 187 87.92 -18.42 49.10
N PHE A 188 86.77 -18.00 49.63
CA PHE A 188 86.63 -17.59 51.03
C PHE A 188 86.88 -18.73 52.01
N THR A 189 86.39 -19.95 51.73
CA THR A 189 86.72 -21.10 52.60
C THR A 189 88.21 -21.43 52.64
N VAL A 190 88.94 -21.14 51.56
CA VAL A 190 90.40 -21.30 51.51
C VAL A 190 91.09 -20.19 52.31
N ILE A 191 90.57 -18.96 52.26
CA ILE A 191 91.04 -17.84 53.09
C ILE A 191 90.81 -18.12 54.58
N ASP A 192 89.65 -18.63 54.96
CA ASP A 192 89.35 -18.95 56.37
C ASP A 192 90.31 -20.00 56.92
N ARG A 193 90.66 -21.00 56.11
CA ARG A 193 91.71 -21.97 56.47
C ARG A 193 93.09 -21.33 56.57
N ALA A 194 93.40 -20.36 55.69
CA ALA A 194 94.66 -19.63 55.74
C ALA A 194 94.77 -18.81 57.04
N ASN A 195 93.68 -18.18 57.48
CA ASN A 195 93.59 -17.48 58.76
C ASN A 195 93.80 -18.43 59.95
N LEU A 196 93.19 -19.62 59.91
CA LEU A 196 93.39 -20.62 60.97
C LEU A 196 94.85 -21.10 61.08
N GLU A 197 95.57 -21.24 59.96
CA GLU A 197 97.00 -21.59 59.99
C GLU A 197 97.87 -20.41 60.46
N LEU A 198 97.45 -19.18 60.17
CA LEU A 198 98.08 -17.97 60.67
C LEU A 198 97.96 -17.87 62.20
N ASP A 199 96.80 -18.19 62.77
CA ASP A 199 96.59 -18.22 64.23
C ASP A 199 97.50 -19.25 64.94
N LYS A 200 97.90 -20.31 64.22
CA LYS A 200 98.88 -21.31 64.70
C LYS A 200 100.34 -20.87 64.52
N ASN A 201 100.58 -19.65 64.02
CA ASN A 201 101.90 -19.13 63.60
C ASN A 201 102.57 -19.95 62.48
N ASN A 202 101.79 -20.72 61.71
CA ASN A 202 102.29 -21.47 60.57
C ASN A 202 102.24 -20.61 59.30
N PHE A 203 103.12 -19.60 59.25
CA PHE A 203 103.09 -18.55 58.23
C PHE A 203 103.24 -19.08 56.80
N GLU A 204 104.05 -20.13 56.61
CA GLU A 204 104.31 -20.70 55.29
C GLU A 204 103.07 -21.42 54.73
N ALA A 205 102.39 -22.22 55.56
CA ALA A 205 101.13 -22.87 55.17
C ALA A 205 100.00 -21.85 54.93
N ALA A 206 99.92 -20.78 55.73
CA ALA A 206 98.97 -19.70 55.52
C ALA A 206 99.19 -19.00 54.17
N ILE A 207 100.44 -18.69 53.81
CA ILE A 207 100.78 -18.07 52.51
C ILE A 207 100.40 -18.99 51.34
N GLU A 208 100.63 -20.30 51.44
CA GLU A 208 100.23 -21.23 50.38
C GLU A 208 98.71 -21.28 50.18
N LEU A 209 97.93 -21.28 51.28
CA LEU A 209 96.47 -21.24 51.20
C LEU A 209 95.97 -19.92 50.60
N TYR A 210 96.58 -18.78 50.97
CA TYR A 210 96.28 -17.52 50.32
C TYR A 210 96.59 -17.52 48.82
N LYS A 211 97.72 -18.08 48.38
CA LYS A 211 98.02 -18.26 46.95
C LYS A 211 97.00 -19.14 46.24
N LYS A 212 96.47 -20.18 46.90
CA LYS A 212 95.38 -21.00 46.35
C LYS A 212 94.09 -20.20 46.18
N SER A 213 93.74 -19.31 47.11
CA SER A 213 92.61 -18.39 46.94
C SER A 213 92.85 -17.33 45.85
N GLU A 214 94.11 -16.90 45.64
CA GLU A 214 94.50 -16.00 44.54
C GLU A 214 94.23 -16.63 43.17
N ILE A 215 94.54 -17.92 42.99
CA ILE A 215 94.25 -18.65 41.75
C ILE A 215 92.74 -18.67 41.49
N ILE A 216 91.93 -19.02 42.50
CA ILE A 216 90.46 -19.06 42.36
C ILE A 216 89.91 -17.67 42.01
N PHE A 217 90.42 -16.60 42.61
CA PHE A 217 90.00 -15.23 42.28
C PHE A 217 90.48 -14.74 40.91
N THR A 218 91.62 -15.26 40.43
CA THR A 218 92.14 -15.00 39.09
C THR A 218 91.25 -15.68 38.05
N ASP A 219 90.86 -16.92 38.30
CA ASP A 219 90.00 -17.72 37.42
C ASP A 219 88.61 -17.10 37.24
N ILE A 220 88.08 -16.42 38.26
CA ILE A 220 86.82 -15.66 38.17
C ILE A 220 87.00 -14.19 37.79
N ASN A 221 88.23 -13.74 37.58
CA ASN A 221 88.58 -12.35 37.24
C ASN A 221 88.04 -11.30 38.26
N TRP A 222 88.00 -11.64 39.55
CA TRP A 222 87.55 -10.72 40.59
C TRP A 222 88.73 -9.93 41.18
N GLN A 223 88.99 -8.76 40.57
CA GLN A 223 90.15 -7.92 40.83
C GLN A 223 90.24 -7.41 42.28
N GLU A 224 89.11 -7.16 42.93
CA GLU A 224 89.07 -6.71 44.33
C GLU A 224 89.54 -7.82 45.28
N GLY A 225 89.07 -9.05 45.09
CA GLY A 225 89.51 -10.22 45.84
C GLY A 225 91.01 -10.47 45.66
N LEU A 226 91.53 -10.38 44.44
CA LEU A 226 92.96 -10.50 44.15
C LEU A 226 93.81 -9.47 44.90
N LYS A 227 93.36 -8.21 44.94
CA LYS A 227 94.06 -7.16 45.67
C LYS A 227 94.11 -7.48 47.17
N MET A 228 92.99 -7.89 47.76
CA MET A 228 92.91 -8.27 49.18
C MET A 228 93.86 -9.43 49.52
N ILE A 229 93.95 -10.44 48.65
CA ILE A 229 94.86 -11.58 48.87
C ILE A 229 96.33 -11.16 48.80
N LYS A 230 96.70 -10.36 47.80
CA LYS A 230 98.08 -9.86 47.66
C LYS A 230 98.52 -9.00 48.85
N ASP A 231 97.63 -8.14 49.32
CA ASP A 231 97.86 -7.32 50.52
C ASP A 231 98.02 -8.22 51.76
N SER A 232 97.21 -9.28 51.87
CA SER A 232 97.29 -10.25 52.97
C SER A 232 98.60 -11.05 52.93
N ILE A 233 99.03 -11.56 51.78
CA ILE A 233 100.33 -12.27 51.63
C ILE A 233 101.49 -11.35 52.03
N THR A 234 101.43 -10.07 51.66
CA THR A 234 102.45 -9.06 52.01
C THR A 234 102.48 -8.76 53.52
N ALA A 235 101.31 -8.69 54.15
CA ALA A 235 101.18 -8.51 55.60
C ALA A 235 101.70 -9.74 56.38
N ILE A 236 101.48 -10.95 55.87
CA ILE A 236 101.92 -12.19 56.52
C ILE A 236 103.42 -12.38 56.41
N THR A 237 103.99 -12.12 55.23
CA THR A 237 105.44 -12.19 55.02
C THR A 237 106.21 -11.15 55.84
N SER A 238 105.63 -9.98 56.09
CA SER A 238 106.21 -8.98 57.01
C SER A 238 106.09 -9.42 58.48
N LYS A 239 104.97 -10.03 58.90
CA LYS A 239 104.82 -10.63 60.24
C LYS A 239 105.81 -11.78 60.49
N GLN A 240 106.03 -12.67 59.52
CA GLN A 240 107.00 -13.77 59.62
C GLN A 240 108.41 -13.24 59.91
N LYS A 241 108.85 -12.19 59.19
CA LYS A 241 110.16 -11.55 59.41
C LYS A 241 110.28 -10.90 60.79
N ALA A 242 109.21 -10.30 61.30
CA ALA A 242 109.18 -9.72 62.64
C ALA A 242 109.29 -10.79 63.73
N PHE A 243 108.59 -11.91 63.58
CA PHE A 243 108.65 -13.05 64.50
C PHE A 243 110.05 -13.69 64.54
N GLU A 244 110.73 -13.82 63.39
CA GLU A 244 112.12 -14.30 63.33
C GLU A 244 113.12 -13.34 64.00
N LEU A 245 112.87 -12.03 63.95
CA LEU A 245 113.64 -11.00 64.64
C LEU A 245 113.43 -11.05 66.17
N GLU A 246 112.18 -11.29 66.61
CA GLU A 246 111.83 -11.42 68.02
C GLU A 246 112.45 -12.69 68.65
N GLN A 247 112.46 -13.82 67.94
CA GLN A 247 113.18 -15.03 68.39
C GLN A 247 114.70 -14.85 68.52
N LYS A 248 115.30 -13.90 67.78
CA LYS A 248 116.71 -13.55 67.92
C LYS A 248 116.96 -12.62 69.12
N ALA A 249 115.98 -11.82 69.52
CA ALA A 249 116.05 -10.92 70.68
C ALA A 249 115.85 -11.66 72.02
N THR A 250 114.94 -12.65 72.08
CA THR A 250 114.68 -13.45 73.29
C THR A 250 115.91 -14.29 73.71
N LYS A 251 116.72 -14.75 72.75
CA LYS A 251 117.99 -15.44 73.02
C LYS A 251 119.11 -14.53 73.58
N LYS A 252 118.97 -13.20 73.53
CA LYS A 252 119.92 -12.24 74.13
C LYS A 252 119.56 -11.85 75.57
N ASN A 253 118.27 -11.83 75.92
CA ASN A 253 117.79 -11.40 77.25
C ASN A 253 117.82 -12.51 78.33
N GLU A 254 117.97 -13.78 77.95
CA GLU A 254 118.12 -14.90 78.92
C GLU A 254 119.50 -14.95 79.59
N ALA A 255 120.51 -14.21 79.10
CA ALA A 255 121.85 -14.14 79.69
C ALA A 255 121.97 -13.15 80.87
N GLU A 256 121.07 -12.17 80.98
CA GLU A 256 121.16 -11.08 81.97
C GLU A 256 120.34 -11.36 83.24
N LYS A 257 119.34 -12.26 83.13
CA LYS A 257 118.43 -12.62 84.23
C LYS A 257 119.04 -13.53 85.30
N ARG A 258 120.22 -14.14 85.04
CA ARG A 258 120.93 -15.02 85.99
C ARG A 258 121.77 -14.29 87.06
N ARG A 259 121.86 -12.95 87.05
CA ARG A 259 122.70 -12.17 88.00
C ARG A 259 121.96 -11.57 89.21
N LEU A 260 120.62 -11.61 89.26
CA LEU A 260 119.82 -10.87 90.25
C LEU A 260 118.99 -11.75 91.22
N GLU A 261 118.96 -13.07 91.04
CA GLU A 261 118.10 -13.97 91.83
C GLU A 261 118.73 -14.48 93.15
N GLU A 262 120.00 -14.16 93.45
CA GLU A 262 120.72 -14.69 94.62
C GLU A 262 120.56 -13.82 95.90
N ASN A 263 120.11 -12.56 95.77
CA ASN A 263 120.07 -11.61 96.90
C ASN A 263 118.70 -11.44 97.60
N PHE A 264 117.62 -12.11 97.15
CA PHE A 264 116.25 -11.73 97.57
C PHE A 264 115.47 -12.73 98.43
N LYS A 265 115.96 -13.94 98.73
CA LYS A 265 115.12 -14.93 99.46
C LYS A 265 115.52 -15.22 100.91
N ASN A 266 116.45 -14.47 101.49
CA ASN A 266 116.75 -14.52 102.94
C ASN A 266 115.83 -13.63 103.80
N GLN A 267 114.91 -12.85 103.21
CA GLN A 267 114.05 -11.90 103.94
C GLN A 267 112.59 -12.35 104.13
N LEU A 268 112.18 -13.51 103.60
CA LEU A 268 110.75 -13.87 103.49
C LEU A 268 110.11 -14.52 104.73
N ILE A 269 110.86 -14.77 105.81
CA ILE A 269 110.36 -15.53 106.98
C ILE A 269 109.82 -14.61 108.10
N LYS A 270 110.10 -13.30 108.08
CA LYS A 270 109.65 -12.37 109.14
C LYS A 270 108.33 -11.63 108.85
N ALA A 271 107.83 -11.63 107.61
CA ALA A 271 106.65 -10.85 107.20
C ALA A 271 105.29 -11.58 107.40
N ARG A 272 105.29 -12.83 107.86
CA ARG A 272 104.07 -13.65 107.93
C ARG A 272 103.17 -13.39 109.14
N ALA A 273 103.58 -12.52 110.07
CA ALA A 273 102.80 -12.16 111.26
C ALA A 273 102.01 -10.82 111.12
N GLU A 274 102.33 -9.97 110.13
CA GLU A 274 101.62 -8.69 109.92
C GLU A 274 100.41 -8.81 108.98
N SER A 275 100.35 -9.84 108.13
CA SER A 275 99.29 -9.98 107.10
C SER A 275 97.89 -10.26 107.68
N GLU A 276 97.79 -10.66 108.94
CA GLU A 276 96.50 -10.99 109.57
C GLU A 276 95.75 -9.73 110.04
N LYS A 277 96.47 -8.61 110.27
CA LYS A 277 95.84 -7.29 110.52
C LYS A 277 95.29 -6.64 109.25
N LEU A 278 95.97 -6.83 108.11
CA LEU A 278 95.63 -6.25 106.80
C LEU A 278 94.36 -6.83 106.15
N LEU A 279 93.91 -8.02 106.59
CA LEU A 279 92.73 -8.67 106.01
C LEU A 279 91.43 -7.94 106.35
N LYS A 280 91.37 -7.25 107.50
CA LYS A 280 90.18 -6.47 107.92
C LYS A 280 90.06 -5.14 107.17
N GLU A 281 91.17 -4.48 106.84
CA GLU A 281 91.17 -3.26 106.00
C GLU A 281 90.79 -3.55 104.54
N LYS A 282 91.10 -4.76 104.03
CA LYS A 282 90.78 -5.17 102.65
C LYS A 282 89.27 -5.33 102.39
N GLN A 283 88.50 -5.73 103.41
CA GLN A 283 87.05 -5.91 103.30
C GLN A 283 86.29 -4.58 103.21
N GLU A 284 86.80 -3.52 103.84
CA GLU A 284 86.23 -2.16 103.74
C GLU A 284 86.55 -1.51 102.38
N ALA A 285 87.76 -1.76 101.83
CA ALA A 285 88.13 -1.30 100.49
C ALA A 285 87.29 -1.94 99.37
N GLU A 286 86.84 -3.19 99.53
CA GLU A 286 86.03 -3.90 98.54
C GLU A 286 84.58 -3.38 98.48
N LEU A 287 84.01 -2.99 99.62
CA LEU A 287 82.69 -2.35 99.71
C LEU A 287 82.67 -0.97 99.04
N LEU A 288 83.76 -0.20 99.17
CA LEU A 288 83.92 1.09 98.48
C LEU A 288 84.02 0.89 96.96
N ARG A 289 84.73 -0.16 96.51
CA ARG A 289 84.87 -0.53 95.09
C ARG A 289 83.54 -0.98 94.46
N ARG A 290 82.70 -1.71 95.20
CA ARG A 290 81.34 -2.07 94.75
C ARG A 290 80.45 -0.84 94.55
N LYS A 291 80.53 0.16 95.44
CA LYS A 291 79.76 1.41 95.30
C LYS A 291 80.21 2.23 94.08
N GLN A 292 81.52 2.33 93.84
CA GLN A 292 82.06 3.01 92.65
C GLN A 292 81.67 2.29 91.34
N SER A 293 81.70 0.95 91.32
CA SER A 293 81.27 0.17 90.15
C SER A 293 79.77 0.31 89.87
N ALA A 294 78.93 0.39 90.91
CA ALA A 294 77.49 0.60 90.73
C ALA A 294 77.19 1.99 90.15
N GLN A 295 77.89 3.03 90.60
CA GLN A 295 77.75 4.38 90.03
C GLN A 295 78.19 4.42 88.55
N PHE A 296 79.29 3.74 88.22
CA PHE A 296 79.79 3.60 86.86
C PHE A 296 78.78 2.93 85.91
N GLU A 297 78.16 1.83 86.34
CA GLU A 297 77.12 1.15 85.55
C GLU A 297 75.85 2.02 85.39
N THR A 298 75.41 2.71 86.44
CA THR A 298 74.24 3.60 86.32
C THR A 298 74.45 4.76 85.35
N GLN A 299 75.68 5.25 85.18
CA GLN A 299 75.98 6.30 84.22
C GLN A 299 76.10 5.75 82.78
N LYS A 300 76.59 4.51 82.60
CA LYS A 300 76.53 3.82 81.31
C LYS A 300 75.10 3.61 80.83
N ASP A 301 74.21 3.15 81.71
CA ASP A 301 72.80 2.94 81.38
C ASP A 301 72.15 4.24 80.91
N LYS A 302 72.44 5.37 81.58
CA LYS A 302 72.00 6.69 81.14
C LYS A 302 72.51 7.03 79.74
N ALA A 303 73.78 6.79 79.44
CA ALA A 303 74.32 7.02 78.11
C ALA A 303 73.63 6.16 77.03
N PHE A 304 73.37 4.87 77.32
CA PHE A 304 72.67 3.98 76.40
C PHE A 304 71.22 4.40 76.14
N THR A 305 70.49 4.85 77.17
CA THR A 305 69.12 5.37 76.96
C THR A 305 69.09 6.58 76.03
N VAL A 306 70.12 7.44 76.06
CA VAL A 306 70.25 8.58 75.15
C VAL A 306 70.56 8.12 73.72
N ILE A 307 71.40 7.08 73.55
CA ILE A 307 71.70 6.48 72.25
C ILE A 307 70.47 5.82 71.64
N ASP A 308 69.66 5.12 72.42
CA ASP A 308 68.46 4.46 71.90
C ASP A 308 67.42 5.48 71.43
N ARG A 309 67.29 6.62 72.12
CA ARG A 309 66.51 7.76 71.61
C ARG A 309 67.09 8.32 70.31
N ALA A 310 68.42 8.40 70.21
CA ALA A 310 69.08 8.85 68.97
C ALA A 310 68.81 7.92 67.78
N LYS A 311 68.73 6.60 68.02
CA LYS A 311 68.34 5.61 67.00
C LYS A 311 66.87 5.77 66.59
N GLN A 312 65.98 6.08 67.52
CA GLN A 312 64.57 6.37 67.20
C GLN A 312 64.44 7.59 66.28
N GLU A 313 65.13 8.69 66.58
CA GLU A 313 65.16 9.89 65.73
C GLU A 313 65.77 9.62 64.35
N LEU A 314 66.81 8.76 64.29
CA LEU A 314 67.41 8.35 63.02
C LEU A 314 66.43 7.57 62.13
N ASN A 315 65.60 6.71 62.73
CA ASN A 315 64.57 5.95 62.01
C ASN A 315 63.44 6.86 61.48
N GLN A 316 63.21 7.99 62.13
CA GLN A 316 62.27 9.03 61.67
C GLN A 316 62.89 9.98 60.62
N ASN A 317 64.13 9.74 60.19
CA ASN A 317 64.92 10.63 59.30
C ASN A 317 65.20 12.02 59.88
N ASN A 318 65.08 12.20 61.21
CA ASN A 318 65.44 13.43 61.91
C ASN A 318 66.95 13.44 62.20
N PHE A 319 67.76 13.48 61.13
CA PHE A 319 69.22 13.32 61.21
C PHE A 319 69.91 14.31 62.16
N LYS A 320 69.41 15.56 62.25
CA LYS A 320 69.96 16.59 63.15
C LYS A 320 69.73 16.26 64.62
N ALA A 321 68.51 15.88 64.98
CA ALA A 321 68.15 15.49 66.34
C ALA A 321 68.89 14.23 66.79
N ALA A 322 69.04 13.25 65.89
CA ALA A 322 69.84 12.05 66.15
C ALA A 322 71.31 12.40 66.47
N ILE A 323 71.95 13.28 65.70
CA ILE A 323 73.33 13.72 65.95
C ILE A 323 73.46 14.42 67.32
N GLU A 324 72.50 15.27 67.69
CA GLU A 324 72.52 15.96 68.98
C GLU A 324 72.38 14.99 70.16
N LEU A 325 71.53 13.98 70.06
CA LEU A 325 71.39 12.95 71.08
C LEU A 325 72.66 12.11 71.20
N TYR A 326 73.30 11.72 70.09
CA TYR A 326 74.61 11.06 70.14
C TYR A 326 75.68 11.93 70.82
N LYS A 327 75.73 13.24 70.54
CA LYS A 327 76.64 14.15 71.27
C LYS A 327 76.34 14.23 72.77
N LYS A 328 75.07 14.16 73.17
CA LYS A 328 74.71 14.09 74.61
C LYS A 328 75.21 12.80 75.27
N SER A 329 75.15 11.66 74.56
CA SER A 329 75.75 10.41 75.06
C SER A 329 77.27 10.46 75.10
N GLU A 330 77.91 11.22 74.21
CA GLU A 330 79.36 11.48 74.24
C GLU A 330 79.78 12.14 75.54
N ILE A 331 79.05 13.19 75.98
CA ILE A 331 79.32 13.89 77.25
C ILE A 331 79.25 12.92 78.43
N ILE A 332 78.22 12.06 78.49
CA ILE A 332 78.06 11.08 79.56
C ILE A 332 79.23 10.06 79.55
N PHE A 333 79.70 9.64 78.38
CA PHE A 333 80.86 8.72 78.31
C PHE A 333 82.20 9.37 78.64
N VAL A 334 82.36 10.67 78.40
CA VAL A 334 83.53 11.44 78.89
C VAL A 334 83.52 11.52 80.42
N GLU A 335 82.36 11.79 81.03
CA GLU A 335 82.21 11.88 82.49
C GLU A 335 82.54 10.54 83.19
N VAL A 336 82.28 9.42 82.51
CA VAL A 336 82.52 8.06 82.99
C VAL A 336 83.94 7.56 82.63
N ASP A 337 84.69 8.29 81.81
CA ASP A 337 85.99 7.88 81.23
C ASP A 337 85.94 6.52 80.50
N TRP A 338 84.85 6.25 79.75
CA TRP A 338 84.71 5.02 78.98
C TRP A 338 85.02 5.23 77.49
N GLN A 339 86.27 4.95 77.11
CA GLN A 339 86.82 5.23 75.78
C GLN A 339 86.14 4.45 74.63
N GLU A 340 85.66 3.23 74.88
CA GLU A 340 84.95 2.43 73.87
C GLU A 340 83.59 3.05 73.52
N GLY A 341 82.86 3.55 74.52
CA GLY A 341 81.60 4.28 74.34
C GLY A 341 81.79 5.53 73.48
N LEU A 342 82.88 6.28 73.72
CA LEU A 342 83.24 7.47 72.93
C LEU A 342 83.51 7.13 71.46
N LYS A 343 84.26 6.05 71.20
CA LYS A 343 84.57 5.60 69.84
C LYS A 343 83.29 5.21 69.09
N MET A 344 82.42 4.42 69.71
CA MET A 344 81.14 3.98 69.14
C MET A 344 80.22 5.17 68.79
N VAL A 345 80.13 6.16 69.68
CA VAL A 345 79.30 7.36 69.45
C VAL A 345 79.84 8.19 68.29
N LYS A 346 81.16 8.40 68.21
CA LYS A 346 81.79 9.14 67.11
C LYS A 346 81.59 8.46 65.76
N GLU A 347 81.76 7.15 65.69
CA GLU A 347 81.50 6.36 64.47
C GLU A 347 80.03 6.46 64.05
N SER A 348 79.10 6.37 65.00
CA SER A 348 77.67 6.53 64.75
C SER A 348 77.32 7.91 64.19
N ILE A 349 77.92 8.98 64.73
CA ILE A 349 77.73 10.36 64.20
C ILE A 349 78.20 10.46 62.74
N ILE A 350 79.33 9.84 62.39
CA ILE A 350 79.87 9.84 61.01
C ILE A 350 78.90 9.12 60.06
N ILE A 351 78.41 7.94 60.44
CA ILE A 351 77.45 7.15 59.63
C ILE A 351 76.17 7.96 59.40
N ILE A 352 75.65 8.62 60.45
CA ILE A 352 74.42 9.42 60.36
C ILE A 352 74.61 10.63 59.43
N LYS A 353 75.76 11.30 59.46
CA LYS A 353 76.07 12.40 58.54
C LYS A 353 76.11 11.93 57.08
N ASN A 354 76.75 10.80 56.81
CA ASN A 354 76.82 10.23 55.46
C ASN A 354 75.43 9.84 54.95
N LYS A 355 74.59 9.25 55.82
CA LYS A 355 73.20 8.90 55.50
C LYS A 355 72.34 10.13 55.22
N HIS A 356 72.53 11.22 55.98
CA HIS A 356 71.84 12.49 55.76
C HIS A 356 72.18 13.09 54.38
N GLN A 357 73.47 13.12 54.01
CA GLN A 357 73.90 13.62 52.69
C GLN A 357 73.35 12.78 51.53
N ALA A 358 73.33 11.46 51.67
CA ALA A 358 72.74 10.58 50.66
C ALA A 358 71.22 10.82 50.49
N PHE A 359 70.52 11.07 51.58
CA PHE A 359 69.09 11.38 51.57
C PHE A 359 68.78 12.72 50.86
N GLU A 360 69.58 13.77 51.12
CA GLU A 360 69.43 15.06 50.42
C GLU A 360 69.69 14.96 48.92
N LEU A 361 70.72 14.19 48.51
CA LEU A 361 71.00 13.95 47.09
C LEU A 361 69.86 13.20 46.40
N LYS A 362 69.22 12.26 47.10
CA LYS A 362 68.08 11.52 46.58
C LYS A 362 66.87 12.44 46.36
N GLN A 363 66.53 13.28 47.34
CA GLN A 363 65.45 14.26 47.19
C GLN A 363 65.68 15.21 46.01
N LYS A 364 66.91 15.70 45.82
CA LYS A 364 67.24 16.57 44.67
C LYS A 364 67.01 15.87 43.32
N LYS A 365 67.36 14.59 43.20
CA LYS A 365 67.11 13.80 41.98
C LYS A 365 65.63 13.55 41.74
N ASP A 366 64.87 13.25 42.78
CA ASP A 366 63.43 13.00 42.66
C ASP A 366 62.70 14.27 42.18
N ILE A 367 63.07 15.45 42.71
CA ILE A 367 62.55 16.75 42.26
C ILE A 367 62.93 17.04 40.79
N GLU A 368 64.14 16.67 40.36
CA GLU A 368 64.58 16.86 38.97
C GLU A 368 63.82 15.95 37.99
N ILE A 369 63.54 14.70 38.38
CA ILE A 369 62.74 13.76 37.59
C ILE A 369 61.31 14.26 37.44
N GLU A 370 60.72 14.81 38.51
CA GLU A 370 59.36 15.33 38.50
C GLU A 370 59.23 16.58 37.61
N LYS A 371 60.22 17.48 37.63
CA LYS A 371 60.28 18.60 36.69
C LYS A 371 60.39 18.15 35.22
N LYS A 372 61.17 17.10 34.93
CA LYS A 372 61.29 16.56 33.57
C LYS A 372 60.00 15.91 33.08
N LYS A 373 59.21 15.30 33.98
CA LYS A 373 57.88 14.75 33.64
C LYS A 373 56.90 15.86 33.26
N LEU A 374 56.82 16.93 34.05
CA LEU A 374 55.92 18.06 33.78
C LEU A 374 56.20 18.73 32.43
N VAL A 375 57.48 18.94 32.09
CA VAL A 375 57.87 19.52 30.77
C VAL A 375 57.54 18.59 29.60
N LEU A 376 57.56 17.27 29.82
CA LEU A 376 57.19 16.30 28.80
C LEU A 376 55.66 16.29 28.58
N GLU A 377 54.90 16.38 29.67
CA GLU A 377 53.43 16.41 29.67
C GLU A 377 52.89 17.66 28.95
N GLU A 378 53.49 18.83 29.21
CA GLU A 378 53.15 20.10 28.54
C GLU A 378 53.36 20.04 27.02
N LYS A 379 54.45 19.39 26.56
CA LYS A 379 54.71 19.18 25.13
C LYS A 379 53.69 18.24 24.48
N PHE A 380 53.27 17.20 25.22
CA PHE A 380 52.24 16.29 24.74
C PHE A 380 50.87 16.98 24.63
N GLU A 381 50.52 17.85 25.58
CA GLU A 381 49.28 18.64 25.52
C GLU A 381 49.28 19.63 24.35
N GLU A 382 50.40 20.31 24.07
CA GLU A 382 50.51 21.21 22.92
C GLU A 382 50.39 20.47 21.57
N GLU A 383 51.01 19.30 21.43
CA GLU A 383 50.90 18.49 20.21
C GLU A 383 49.48 17.95 20.03
N PHE A 384 48.81 17.57 21.12
CA PHE A 384 47.42 17.11 21.09
C PHE A 384 46.47 18.24 20.69
N ALA A 385 46.65 19.44 21.24
CA ALA A 385 45.86 20.63 20.89
C ALA A 385 46.00 20.98 19.39
N LYS A 386 47.22 20.96 18.85
CA LYS A 386 47.46 21.22 17.41
C LYS A 386 46.85 20.15 16.50
N ALA A 387 46.90 18.88 16.91
CA ALA A 387 46.28 17.79 16.17
C ALA A 387 44.75 17.88 16.16
N GLU A 388 44.14 18.27 17.29
CA GLU A 388 42.70 18.44 17.43
C GLU A 388 42.19 19.65 16.62
N GLU A 389 42.91 20.77 16.63
CA GLU A 389 42.60 21.96 15.84
C GLU A 389 42.65 21.66 14.33
N THR A 390 43.67 20.94 13.87
CA THR A 390 43.80 20.50 12.47
C THR A 390 42.63 19.58 12.07
N ARG A 391 42.22 18.68 12.96
CA ARG A 391 41.09 17.75 12.74
C ARG A 391 39.76 18.50 12.66
N MET A 392 39.55 19.49 13.52
CA MET A 392 38.36 20.35 13.51
C MET A 392 38.25 21.14 12.21
N HIS A 393 39.36 21.74 11.76
CA HIS A 393 39.37 22.50 10.50
C HIS A 393 39.06 21.62 9.28
N GLN A 394 39.59 20.40 9.22
CA GLN A 394 39.27 19.43 8.16
C GLN A 394 37.82 18.96 8.19
N GLN A 395 37.22 18.82 9.39
CA GLN A 395 35.80 18.49 9.52
C GLN A 395 34.91 19.64 9.07
N GLU A 396 35.30 20.88 9.36
CA GLU A 396 34.54 22.06 8.97
C GLU A 396 34.57 22.29 7.46
N GLU A 397 35.72 22.10 6.80
CA GLU A 397 35.81 22.14 5.33
C GLU A 397 34.95 21.06 4.68
N LYS A 398 35.02 19.82 5.17
CA LYS A 398 34.13 18.74 4.72
C LYS A 398 32.66 19.08 4.92
N ARG A 399 32.31 19.76 6.01
CA ARG A 399 30.93 20.19 6.28
C ARG A 399 30.47 21.29 5.32
N LYS A 400 31.35 22.26 5.00
CA LYS A 400 31.08 23.32 4.01
C LYS A 400 30.92 22.75 2.59
N GLU A 401 31.78 21.81 2.21
CA GLU A 401 31.71 21.12 0.93
C GLU A 401 30.42 20.28 0.81
N LEU A 402 30.07 19.55 1.87
CA LEU A 402 28.84 18.76 1.92
C LEU A 402 27.58 19.63 1.90
N GLN A 403 27.61 20.81 2.55
CA GLN A 403 26.54 21.81 2.43
C GLN A 403 26.43 22.38 1.01
N LYS A 404 27.55 22.62 0.33
CA LYS A 404 27.54 23.07 -1.06
C LYS A 404 26.93 22.03 -1.98
N ILE A 405 27.33 20.76 -1.84
CA ILE A 405 26.75 19.63 -2.57
C ILE A 405 25.25 19.47 -2.28
N GLN A 406 24.82 19.64 -1.02
CA GLN A 406 23.40 19.59 -0.67
C GLN A 406 22.61 20.71 -1.35
N ARG A 407 23.12 21.95 -1.34
CA ARG A 407 22.46 23.08 -2.02
C ARG A 407 22.38 22.88 -3.53
N GLU A 408 23.44 22.37 -4.16
CA GLU A 408 23.45 22.04 -5.59
C GLU A 408 22.42 20.95 -5.90
N LYS A 409 22.36 19.88 -5.10
CA LYS A 409 21.33 18.82 -5.24
C LYS A 409 19.92 19.34 -5.01
N GLU A 410 19.72 20.25 -4.07
CA GLU A 410 18.41 20.85 -3.81
C GLU A 410 17.97 21.77 -4.96
N GLN A 411 18.90 22.52 -5.55
CA GLN A 411 18.66 23.29 -6.78
C GLN A 411 18.35 22.38 -7.97
N GLU A 412 19.08 21.27 -8.15
CA GLU A 412 18.77 20.26 -9.16
C GLU A 412 17.38 19.67 -8.95
N LYS A 413 17.03 19.34 -7.70
CA LYS A 413 15.71 18.81 -7.33
C LYS A 413 14.61 19.81 -7.69
N ASN A 414 14.73 21.05 -7.26
CA ASN A 414 13.76 22.11 -7.55
C ASN A 414 13.61 22.37 -9.05
N MET A 415 14.71 22.39 -9.81
CA MET A 415 14.66 22.51 -11.27
C MET A 415 13.99 21.30 -11.91
N SER A 416 14.26 20.09 -11.43
CA SER A 416 13.63 18.86 -11.94
C SER A 416 12.13 18.82 -11.63
N GLU A 417 11.71 19.19 -10.42
CA GLU A 417 10.29 19.26 -10.03
C GLU A 417 9.53 20.27 -10.89
N ASN A 418 10.12 21.45 -11.11
CA ASN A 418 9.53 22.45 -12.01
C ASN A 418 9.44 21.95 -13.46
N ALA A 419 10.46 21.22 -13.93
CA ALA A 419 10.45 20.61 -15.26
C ALA A 419 9.35 19.55 -15.39
N TYR A 420 9.16 18.69 -14.38
CA TYR A 420 8.09 17.69 -14.38
C TYR A 420 6.70 18.32 -14.33
N LYS A 421 6.49 19.36 -13.51
CA LYS A 421 5.22 20.12 -13.51
C LYS A 421 4.90 20.69 -14.89
N LEU A 422 5.91 21.20 -15.61
CA LEU A 422 5.72 21.67 -16.99
C LEU A 422 5.38 20.53 -17.96
N LEU A 423 5.94 19.32 -17.78
CA LEU A 423 5.55 18.15 -18.58
C LEU A 423 4.11 17.70 -18.30
N GLU A 424 3.68 17.70 -17.04
CA GLU A 424 2.30 17.39 -16.66
C GLU A 424 1.32 18.39 -17.27
N LEU A 425 1.61 19.70 -17.14
CA LEU A 425 0.81 20.76 -17.78
C LEU A 425 0.78 20.59 -19.30
N GLY A 426 1.92 20.30 -19.94
CA GLY A 426 1.98 20.05 -21.38
C GLY A 426 1.15 18.83 -21.81
N THR A 427 1.07 17.79 -20.96
CA THR A 427 0.25 16.60 -21.22
C THR A 427 -1.24 16.92 -21.08
N ALA A 428 -1.63 17.67 -20.06
CA ALA A 428 -3.01 18.12 -19.88
C ALA A 428 -3.49 19.05 -21.03
N LEU A 429 -2.61 19.93 -21.51
CA LEU A 429 -2.91 20.80 -22.67
C LEU A 429 -3.03 19.99 -23.97
N LEU A 430 -2.22 18.94 -24.14
CA LEU A 430 -2.34 18.01 -25.26
C LEU A 430 -3.71 17.33 -25.28
N GLU A 431 -4.20 16.86 -24.13
CA GLU A 431 -5.54 16.25 -24.01
C GLU A 431 -6.69 17.22 -24.34
N ARG A 432 -6.47 18.53 -24.14
CA ARG A 432 -7.41 19.60 -24.50
C ARG A 432 -7.31 20.05 -25.97
N ASN A 433 -6.38 19.48 -26.75
CA ASN A 433 -6.05 19.87 -28.13
C ASN A 433 -5.41 21.27 -28.27
N GLU A 434 -4.85 21.83 -27.20
CA GLU A 434 -4.13 23.11 -27.23
C GLU A 434 -2.64 22.87 -27.59
N PHE A 435 -2.40 22.47 -28.84
CA PHE A 435 -1.11 21.91 -29.27
C PHE A 435 0.07 22.90 -29.19
N ASP A 436 -0.16 24.18 -29.46
CA ASP A 436 0.92 25.19 -29.44
C ASP A 436 1.38 25.51 -28.01
N GLU A 437 0.43 25.61 -27.07
CA GLU A 437 0.76 25.81 -25.66
C GLU A 437 1.45 24.59 -25.06
N ALA A 438 0.96 23.38 -25.37
CA ALA A 438 1.60 22.13 -24.97
C ALA A 438 3.05 22.03 -25.49
N TYR A 439 3.30 22.48 -26.73
CA TYR A 439 4.65 22.54 -27.32
C TYR A 439 5.57 23.46 -26.51
N GLU A 440 5.13 24.67 -26.18
CA GLU A 440 5.90 25.63 -25.39
C GLU A 440 6.24 25.09 -24.00
N LYS A 441 5.29 24.42 -23.33
CA LYS A 441 5.55 23.79 -22.02
C LYS A 441 6.59 22.67 -22.10
N TYR A 442 6.54 21.83 -23.14
CA TYR A 442 7.55 20.80 -23.36
C TYR A 442 8.93 21.37 -23.69
N ILE A 443 9.02 22.47 -24.45
CA ILE A 443 10.29 23.16 -24.71
C ILE A 443 10.86 23.81 -23.44
N ALA A 444 10.01 24.42 -22.60
CA ALA A 444 10.40 24.99 -21.32
C ALA A 444 10.93 23.91 -20.36
N ALA A 445 10.23 22.76 -20.25
CA ALA A 445 10.70 21.61 -19.48
C ALA A 445 12.04 21.09 -20.00
N ARG A 446 12.21 21.00 -21.33
CA ARG A 446 13.47 20.58 -21.96
C ARG A 446 14.63 21.48 -21.57
N LYS A 447 14.44 22.81 -21.57
CA LYS A 447 15.48 23.78 -21.15
C LYS A 447 15.88 23.55 -19.69
N LEU A 448 14.92 23.29 -18.79
CA LEU A 448 15.22 22.98 -17.40
C LEU A 448 16.01 21.68 -17.24
N PHE A 449 15.62 20.61 -17.95
CA PHE A 449 16.39 19.35 -17.94
C PHE A 449 17.78 19.48 -18.56
N GLN A 450 17.94 20.35 -19.55
CA GLN A 450 19.24 20.66 -20.14
C GLN A 450 20.15 21.42 -19.16
N ASN A 451 19.58 22.34 -18.37
CA ASN A 451 20.33 23.09 -17.35
C ASN A 451 20.88 22.19 -16.23
N ILE A 452 20.17 21.09 -15.89
CA ILE A 452 20.65 20.08 -14.94
C ILE A 452 21.39 18.90 -15.61
N SER A 453 21.72 19.00 -16.91
CA SER A 453 22.45 17.97 -17.67
C SER A 453 21.79 16.58 -17.73
N TRP A 454 20.47 16.49 -17.58
CA TRP A 454 19.73 15.22 -17.68
C TRP A 454 19.42 14.84 -19.14
N LYS A 455 20.44 14.33 -19.82
CA LYS A 455 20.39 14.01 -21.27
C LYS A 455 19.28 13.02 -21.66
N ARG A 456 18.98 12.06 -20.79
CA ARG A 456 17.92 11.05 -21.03
C ARG A 456 16.55 11.71 -21.19
N GLU A 457 16.24 12.66 -20.31
CA GLU A 457 14.92 13.29 -20.25
C GLU A 457 14.75 14.32 -21.36
N VAL A 458 15.83 15.02 -21.72
CA VAL A 458 15.88 15.83 -22.94
C VAL A 458 15.61 14.97 -24.18
N SER A 459 16.22 13.78 -24.28
CA SER A 459 16.00 12.84 -25.38
C SER A 459 14.55 12.34 -25.43
N ARG A 460 13.98 11.96 -24.28
CA ARG A 460 12.57 11.54 -24.17
C ARG A 460 11.60 12.63 -24.62
N ILE A 461 11.82 13.88 -24.22
CA ILE A 461 10.97 15.01 -24.65
C ILE A 461 11.05 15.18 -26.17
N ASN A 462 12.26 15.16 -26.74
CA ASN A 462 12.45 15.34 -28.18
C ASN A 462 11.86 14.19 -29.01
N ASN A 463 12.13 12.95 -28.62
CA ASN A 463 11.82 11.76 -29.42
C ASN A 463 10.41 11.23 -29.18
N ASP A 464 9.86 11.38 -27.97
CA ASP A 464 8.56 10.81 -27.64
C ASP A 464 7.48 11.89 -27.59
N LEU A 465 7.65 12.87 -26.71
CA LEU A 465 6.58 13.83 -26.41
C LEU A 465 6.33 14.81 -27.56
N LEU A 466 7.38 15.42 -28.12
CA LEU A 466 7.23 16.35 -29.25
C LEU A 466 6.79 15.63 -30.53
N LEU A 467 7.27 14.40 -30.76
CA LEU A 467 6.80 13.59 -31.89
C LEU A 467 5.35 13.14 -31.73
N LYS A 468 4.93 12.75 -30.52
CA LYS A 468 3.53 12.41 -30.22
C LYS A 468 2.63 13.62 -30.45
N LEU A 469 3.00 14.80 -29.93
CA LEU A 469 2.26 16.04 -30.13
C LEU A 469 2.12 16.39 -31.61
N LYS A 470 3.18 16.27 -32.41
CA LYS A 470 3.13 16.48 -33.87
C LYS A 470 2.21 15.49 -34.58
N ARG A 471 2.20 14.21 -34.16
CA ARG A 471 1.30 13.18 -34.71
C ARG A 471 -0.16 13.47 -34.37
N GLU A 472 -0.45 13.85 -33.13
CA GLU A 472 -1.81 14.15 -32.69
C GLU A 472 -2.36 15.43 -33.31
N ARG A 473 -1.53 16.49 -33.41
CA ARG A 473 -1.88 17.70 -34.16
C ARG A 473 -2.33 17.38 -35.59
N LYS A 474 -1.54 16.58 -36.33
CA LYS A 474 -1.89 16.15 -37.69
C LYS A 474 -3.19 15.32 -37.74
N LYS A 475 -3.41 14.44 -36.76
CA LYS A 475 -4.66 13.67 -36.67
C LYS A 475 -5.86 14.57 -36.42
N PHE A 476 -5.72 15.57 -35.55
CA PHE A 476 -6.76 16.53 -35.24
C PHE A 476 -7.08 17.42 -36.45
N GLU A 477 -6.06 17.97 -37.13
CA GLU A 477 -6.23 18.72 -38.38
C GLU A 477 -6.97 17.88 -39.45
N LEU A 478 -6.63 16.59 -39.58
CA LEU A 478 -7.32 15.67 -40.49
C LEU A 478 -8.78 15.43 -40.08
N LEU A 479 -9.05 15.33 -38.77
CA LEU A 479 -10.41 15.18 -38.24
C LEU A 479 -11.25 16.44 -38.45
N GLU A 480 -10.69 17.63 -38.25
CA GLU A 480 -11.38 18.89 -38.58
C GLU A 480 -11.69 18.98 -40.07
N LEU A 481 -10.74 18.62 -40.93
CA LEU A 481 -10.96 18.62 -42.37
C LEU A 481 -12.03 17.61 -42.79
N LYS A 482 -12.10 16.45 -42.12
CA LYS A 482 -13.20 15.49 -42.28
C LYS A 482 -14.54 16.04 -41.78
N LYS A 483 -14.58 16.69 -40.61
CA LYS A 483 -15.80 17.32 -40.09
C LYS A 483 -16.30 18.43 -41.01
N GLN A 484 -15.39 19.22 -41.60
CA GLN A 484 -15.76 20.24 -42.58
C GLN A 484 -16.37 19.60 -43.83
N LYS A 485 -15.77 18.53 -44.36
CA LYS A 485 -16.36 17.74 -45.45
C LYS A 485 -17.69 17.11 -45.08
N GLU A 486 -17.84 16.54 -43.89
CA GLU A 486 -19.11 15.98 -43.43
C GLU A 486 -20.19 17.06 -43.28
N VAL A 487 -19.83 18.28 -42.88
CA VAL A 487 -20.77 19.41 -42.82
C VAL A 487 -21.16 19.88 -44.23
N GLU A 488 -20.24 19.86 -45.19
CA GLU A 488 -20.53 20.11 -46.60
C GLU A 488 -21.42 19.01 -47.19
N ASP A 489 -21.09 17.73 -46.98
CA ASP A 489 -21.88 16.57 -47.38
C ASP A 489 -23.27 16.59 -46.71
N LEU A 490 -23.37 17.02 -45.46
CA LEU A 490 -24.65 17.18 -44.77
C LEU A 490 -25.49 18.30 -45.38
N LYS A 491 -24.89 19.43 -45.77
CA LYS A 491 -25.57 20.50 -46.49
C LYS A 491 -26.05 20.01 -47.87
N GLU A 492 -25.24 19.25 -48.59
CA GLU A 492 -25.64 18.64 -49.87
C GLU A 492 -26.77 17.61 -49.69
N MET A 493 -26.67 16.75 -48.68
CA MET A 493 -27.70 15.78 -48.32
C MET A 493 -28.98 16.45 -47.82
N GLU A 494 -28.90 17.62 -47.20
CA GLU A 494 -30.06 18.42 -46.78
C GLU A 494 -30.78 19.02 -47.98
N VAL A 495 -30.05 19.54 -48.98
CA VAL A 495 -30.61 19.96 -50.27
C VAL A 495 -31.31 18.78 -50.98
N LEU A 496 -30.68 17.60 -51.02
CA LEU A 496 -31.28 16.39 -51.58
C LEU A 496 -32.52 15.92 -50.79
N LYS A 497 -32.52 16.07 -49.47
CA LYS A 497 -33.67 15.77 -48.60
C LYS A 497 -34.82 16.72 -48.84
N GLU A 498 -34.57 18.00 -49.10
CA GLU A 498 -35.62 18.96 -49.44
C GLU A 498 -36.25 18.66 -50.82
N GLU A 499 -35.44 18.30 -51.82
CA GLU A 499 -35.95 17.89 -53.14
C GLU A 499 -36.79 16.61 -53.04
N THR A 500 -36.29 15.58 -52.37
CA THR A 500 -37.04 14.32 -52.16
C THR A 500 -38.30 14.52 -51.30
N LYS A 501 -38.30 15.49 -50.36
CA LYS A 501 -39.49 15.86 -49.57
C LYS A 501 -40.53 16.59 -50.44
N ARG A 502 -40.12 17.45 -51.37
CA ARG A 502 -41.02 18.09 -52.35
C ARG A 502 -41.66 17.07 -53.30
N GLU A 503 -40.91 16.05 -53.75
CA GLU A 503 -41.46 14.96 -54.55
C GLU A 503 -42.43 14.07 -53.77
N ARG A 504 -42.07 13.70 -52.53
CA ARG A 504 -42.96 12.93 -51.64
C ARG A 504 -44.27 13.68 -51.35
N GLN A 505 -44.21 14.98 -51.11
CA GLN A 505 -45.42 15.80 -50.90
C GLN A 505 -46.33 15.85 -52.13
N LYS A 506 -45.78 15.90 -53.35
CA LYS A 506 -46.57 15.83 -54.60
C LYS A 506 -47.23 14.46 -54.77
N LEU A 507 -46.52 13.39 -54.45
CA LEU A 507 -47.01 12.01 -54.57
C LEU A 507 -48.05 11.66 -53.49
N GLU A 508 -47.89 12.21 -52.29
CA GLU A 508 -48.84 12.04 -51.18
C GLU A 508 -50.13 12.84 -51.40
N LYS A 509 -50.06 14.03 -52.02
CA LYS A 509 -51.25 14.80 -52.45
C LYS A 509 -52.10 14.01 -53.45
N ARG A 510 -51.48 13.37 -54.46
CA ARG A 510 -52.18 12.49 -55.43
C ARG A 510 -52.85 11.29 -54.77
N LYS A 511 -52.17 10.61 -53.84
CA LYS A 511 -52.74 9.46 -53.09
C LYS A 511 -53.89 9.86 -52.15
N LYS A 512 -53.84 11.05 -51.55
CA LYS A 512 -54.94 11.57 -50.71
C LYS A 512 -56.17 11.94 -51.55
N GLU A 513 -55.99 12.48 -52.74
CA GLU A 513 -57.09 12.77 -53.68
C GLU A 513 -57.80 11.50 -54.17
N GLU A 514 -57.04 10.47 -54.53
CA GLU A 514 -57.60 9.20 -55.00
C GLU A 514 -58.40 8.49 -53.89
N LYS A 515 -57.89 8.49 -52.65
CA LYS A 515 -58.64 7.97 -51.49
C LYS A 515 -59.92 8.76 -51.20
N ARG A 516 -59.92 10.09 -51.41
CA ARG A 516 -61.12 10.92 -51.24
C ARG A 516 -62.19 10.60 -52.30
N ARG A 517 -61.81 10.33 -53.55
CA ARG A 517 -62.75 9.90 -54.61
C ARG A 517 -63.41 8.56 -54.28
N LEU A 518 -62.61 7.56 -53.90
CA LEU A 518 -63.13 6.23 -53.53
C LEU A 518 -64.04 6.27 -52.28
N ALA A 519 -63.76 7.16 -51.33
CA ALA A 519 -64.62 7.36 -50.17
C ALA A 519 -65.96 8.02 -50.53
N LYS A 520 -65.97 8.95 -51.51
CA LYS A 520 -67.20 9.60 -52.01
C LYS A 520 -68.10 8.59 -52.73
N GLU A 521 -67.54 7.78 -53.62
CA GLU A 521 -68.29 6.77 -54.38
C GLU A 521 -68.92 5.69 -53.48
N LYS A 522 -68.19 5.21 -52.45
CA LYS A 522 -68.74 4.27 -51.47
C LYS A 522 -69.88 4.85 -50.64
N ARG A 523 -69.91 6.17 -50.43
CA ARG A 523 -70.99 6.86 -49.71
C ARG A 523 -72.24 6.99 -50.57
N GLU A 524 -72.07 7.41 -51.82
CA GLU A 524 -73.17 7.52 -52.79
C GLU A 524 -73.88 6.19 -52.98
N LYS A 525 -73.14 5.07 -53.12
CA LYS A 525 -73.74 3.73 -53.21
C LYS A 525 -74.61 3.35 -52.00
N LYS A 526 -74.23 3.76 -50.79
CA LYS A 526 -75.01 3.47 -49.57
C LYS A 526 -76.31 4.28 -49.50
N ILE A 527 -76.27 5.54 -49.91
CA ILE A 527 -77.45 6.41 -49.99
C ILE A 527 -78.44 5.80 -50.98
N THR A 528 -77.98 5.44 -52.18
CA THR A 528 -78.82 4.83 -53.22
C THR A 528 -79.45 3.52 -52.76
N GLN A 529 -78.71 2.63 -52.08
CA GLN A 529 -79.24 1.36 -51.57
C GLN A 529 -80.37 1.57 -50.55
N LYS A 530 -80.26 2.57 -49.68
CA LYS A 530 -81.30 2.88 -48.69
C LYS A 530 -82.54 3.51 -49.31
N LEU A 531 -82.37 4.40 -50.28
CA LEU A 531 -83.50 4.96 -51.03
C LEU A 531 -84.24 3.88 -51.84
N GLN A 532 -83.50 2.95 -52.46
CA GLN A 532 -84.10 1.78 -53.10
C GLN A 532 -84.89 0.92 -52.10
N LYS A 533 -84.37 0.75 -50.87
CA LYS A 533 -85.09 0.04 -49.81
C LYS A 533 -86.38 0.77 -49.41
N ALA A 534 -86.32 2.10 -49.24
CA ALA A 534 -87.50 2.92 -48.95
C ALA A 534 -88.55 2.83 -50.07
N ASN A 535 -88.14 2.90 -51.33
CA ASN A 535 -89.06 2.76 -52.47
C ASN A 535 -89.78 1.41 -52.50
N ARG A 536 -89.09 0.31 -52.18
CA ARG A 536 -89.73 -1.01 -52.04
C ARG A 536 -90.80 -1.02 -50.94
N TYR A 537 -90.61 -0.26 -49.86
CA TYR A 537 -91.64 -0.14 -48.82
C TYR A 537 -92.84 0.66 -49.30
N ILE A 538 -92.62 1.72 -50.08
CA ILE A 538 -93.69 2.51 -50.73
C ILE A 538 -94.52 1.62 -51.67
N GLU A 539 -93.87 0.81 -52.51
CA GLU A 539 -94.53 -0.12 -53.44
C GLU A 539 -95.43 -1.14 -52.71
N ASN A 540 -95.12 -1.45 -51.45
CA ASN A 540 -95.88 -2.39 -50.62
C ASN A 540 -96.88 -1.70 -49.67
N SER A 541 -97.19 -0.42 -49.89
CA SER A 541 -98.04 0.42 -49.02
C SER A 541 -97.57 0.52 -47.57
N LYS A 542 -96.29 0.27 -47.31
CA LYS A 542 -95.67 0.40 -45.98
C LYS A 542 -95.06 1.79 -45.83
N TYR A 543 -95.94 2.78 -45.80
CA TYR A 543 -95.56 4.18 -45.89
C TYR A 543 -94.81 4.69 -44.66
N ASN A 544 -95.13 4.22 -43.45
CA ASN A 544 -94.41 4.64 -42.25
C ASN A 544 -92.98 4.07 -42.23
N GLU A 545 -92.79 2.81 -42.62
CA GLU A 545 -91.44 2.22 -42.77
C GLU A 545 -90.60 2.97 -43.82
N ALA A 546 -91.20 3.30 -44.97
CA ALA A 546 -90.53 4.05 -46.02
C ALA A 546 -90.07 5.43 -45.53
N VAL A 547 -90.98 6.18 -44.90
CA VAL A 547 -90.70 7.52 -44.41
C VAL A 547 -89.68 7.51 -43.27
N LEU A 548 -89.69 6.50 -42.40
CA LEU A 548 -88.68 6.36 -41.34
C LEU A 548 -87.26 6.22 -41.91
N ILE A 549 -87.07 5.35 -42.91
CA ILE A 549 -85.77 5.14 -43.58
C ILE A 549 -85.31 6.42 -44.29
N MET A 550 -86.25 7.16 -44.89
CA MET A 550 -85.97 8.43 -45.54
C MET A 550 -85.55 9.51 -44.53
N ILE A 551 -86.22 9.62 -43.38
CA ILE A 551 -85.85 10.56 -42.31
C ILE A 551 -84.48 10.22 -41.71
N GLU A 552 -84.16 8.94 -41.48
CA GLU A 552 -82.82 8.53 -41.04
C GLU A 552 -81.73 8.96 -42.04
N GLU A 553 -82.03 8.91 -43.33
CA GLU A 553 -81.08 9.32 -44.36
C GLU A 553 -80.98 10.84 -44.47
N ILE A 554 -82.07 11.59 -44.23
CA ILE A 554 -82.04 13.05 -44.09
C ILE A 554 -81.14 13.45 -42.91
N ASP A 555 -81.25 12.82 -41.74
CA ASP A 555 -80.37 13.13 -40.60
C ASP A 555 -78.89 12.88 -40.95
N ARG A 556 -78.59 11.79 -41.67
CA ARG A 556 -77.23 11.51 -42.15
C ARG A 556 -76.74 12.52 -43.18
N LEU A 557 -77.58 12.92 -44.13
CA LEU A 557 -77.25 13.90 -45.17
C LEU A 557 -77.12 15.31 -44.62
N SER A 558 -77.89 15.67 -43.59
CA SER A 558 -77.83 16.97 -42.91
C SER A 558 -76.48 17.16 -42.21
N LYS A 559 -75.96 16.11 -41.56
CA LYS A 559 -74.59 16.07 -41.00
C LYS A 559 -73.50 16.20 -42.06
N LEU A 560 -73.82 15.92 -43.32
CA LEU A 560 -72.90 16.03 -44.45
C LEU A 560 -73.09 17.32 -45.26
N GLY A 561 -74.08 18.16 -44.93
CA GLY A 561 -74.38 19.40 -45.63
C GLY A 561 -74.91 19.23 -47.06
N ASN A 562 -75.45 18.06 -47.42
CA ASN A 562 -75.92 17.77 -48.77
C ASN A 562 -77.40 18.15 -48.95
N GLN A 563 -77.66 19.45 -49.05
CA GLN A 563 -79.02 20.00 -49.05
C GLN A 563 -79.86 19.54 -50.25
N ASP A 564 -79.25 19.32 -51.41
CA ASP A 564 -79.95 18.92 -52.64
C ASP A 564 -80.60 17.54 -52.51
N GLU A 565 -79.90 16.56 -51.96
CA GLU A 565 -80.45 15.22 -51.73
C GLU A 565 -81.50 15.23 -50.60
N ILE A 566 -81.32 16.08 -49.58
CA ILE A 566 -82.33 16.26 -48.53
C ILE A 566 -83.65 16.78 -49.13
N ASN A 567 -83.57 17.76 -50.04
CA ASN A 567 -84.75 18.33 -50.70
C ASN A 567 -85.49 17.27 -51.53
N LYS A 568 -84.78 16.43 -52.30
CA LYS A 568 -85.37 15.31 -53.06
C LYS A 568 -86.07 14.30 -52.15
N ILE A 569 -85.45 13.94 -51.02
CA ILE A 569 -86.08 13.00 -50.07
C ILE A 569 -87.31 13.64 -49.43
N ASN A 570 -87.27 14.93 -49.10
CA ASN A 570 -88.43 15.66 -48.56
C ASN A 570 -89.60 15.75 -49.55
N GLU A 571 -89.34 15.92 -50.84
CA GLU A 571 -90.35 15.85 -51.90
C GLU A 571 -91.01 14.46 -51.93
N GLN A 572 -90.22 13.39 -51.83
CA GLN A 572 -90.73 12.02 -51.75
C GLN A 572 -91.58 11.78 -50.50
N ILE A 573 -91.13 12.24 -49.33
CA ILE A 573 -91.92 12.14 -48.09
C ILE A 573 -93.25 12.91 -48.23
N SER A 574 -93.24 14.07 -48.87
CA SER A 574 -94.45 14.88 -49.10
C SER A 574 -95.42 14.17 -50.05
N TYR A 575 -94.90 13.54 -51.11
CA TYR A 575 -95.68 12.68 -52.00
C TYR A 575 -96.33 11.52 -51.24
N ILE A 576 -95.58 10.78 -50.42
CA ILE A 576 -96.11 9.67 -49.61
C ILE A 576 -97.20 10.17 -48.65
N LYS A 577 -97.00 11.32 -48.00
CA LYS A 577 -98.00 11.94 -47.11
C LYS A 577 -99.33 12.24 -47.82
N SER A 578 -99.28 12.61 -49.11
CA SER A 578 -100.49 12.87 -49.90
C SER A 578 -101.25 11.60 -50.30
N GLN A 579 -100.54 10.47 -50.44
CA GLN A 579 -101.12 9.18 -50.84
C GLN A 579 -101.65 8.37 -49.66
N ALA A 580 -101.08 8.57 -48.46
CA ALA A 580 -101.46 7.83 -47.27
C ALA A 580 -102.91 8.16 -46.83
N GLN A 581 -103.73 7.12 -46.66
CA GLN A 581 -105.09 7.25 -46.12
C GLN A 581 -105.09 7.26 -44.58
N ILE A 582 -103.97 6.88 -43.98
CA ILE A 582 -103.75 6.74 -42.53
C ILE A 582 -102.68 7.72 -42.07
N PRO A 583 -102.77 8.24 -40.83
CA PRO A 583 -101.74 9.13 -40.28
C PRO A 583 -100.34 8.53 -40.36
N LEU A 584 -99.38 9.30 -40.89
CA LEU A 584 -97.97 8.92 -40.91
C LEU A 584 -97.29 9.43 -39.65
N ILE A 585 -96.93 8.51 -38.76
CA ILE A 585 -96.25 8.85 -37.52
C ILE A 585 -94.76 8.99 -37.80
N THR A 586 -94.30 10.23 -37.73
CA THR A 586 -92.90 10.60 -37.96
C THR A 586 -92.47 11.43 -36.77
N THR A 587 -91.54 10.91 -35.97
CA THR A 587 -91.04 11.66 -34.81
C THR A 587 -89.53 11.71 -34.82
N GLU A 588 -89.02 12.92 -35.04
CA GLU A 588 -87.58 13.27 -34.94
C GLU A 588 -87.03 13.20 -33.51
N LYS A 589 -87.88 12.96 -32.48
CA LYS A 589 -87.52 13.12 -31.05
C LYS A 589 -87.65 11.86 -30.17
N LEU A 590 -87.77 10.65 -30.74
CA LEU A 590 -88.05 9.41 -29.97
C LEU A 590 -86.86 8.43 -29.89
N ILE A 591 -85.64 8.93 -29.65
CA ILE A 591 -84.41 8.13 -29.48
C ILE A 591 -84.16 7.80 -27.99
N GLU A 592 -85.17 7.28 -27.29
CA GLU A 592 -84.97 6.60 -26.00
C GLU A 592 -85.23 5.10 -26.18
N GLU A 593 -84.17 4.29 -26.12
CA GLU A 593 -84.14 2.86 -26.52
C GLU A 593 -85.26 2.00 -25.91
N ARG A 594 -85.78 2.33 -24.72
CA ARG A 594 -86.84 1.54 -24.05
C ARG A 594 -88.25 1.80 -24.59
N LYS A 595 -88.48 2.90 -25.31
CA LYS A 595 -89.79 3.25 -25.89
C LYS A 595 -89.91 2.90 -27.38
N PHE A 596 -88.81 2.48 -28.01
CA PHE A 596 -88.75 2.20 -29.44
C PHE A 596 -89.68 1.05 -29.87
N LYS A 597 -89.80 -0.01 -29.06
CA LYS A 597 -90.60 -1.19 -29.42
C LYS A 597 -92.09 -0.90 -29.59
N ASN A 598 -92.69 -0.08 -28.71
CA ASN A 598 -94.10 0.28 -28.85
C ASN A 598 -94.31 1.27 -30.00
N PHE A 599 -93.31 2.11 -30.31
CA PHE A 599 -93.36 2.98 -31.48
C PHE A 599 -93.29 2.17 -32.78
N GLU A 600 -92.41 1.16 -32.81
CA GLU A 600 -92.30 0.20 -33.91
C GLU A 600 -93.59 -0.57 -34.15
N LEU A 601 -94.18 -1.13 -33.08
CA LEU A 601 -95.48 -1.79 -33.16
C LEU A 601 -96.59 -0.85 -33.60
N ALA A 602 -96.55 0.42 -33.18
CA ALA A 602 -97.54 1.42 -33.61
C ALA A 602 -97.45 1.70 -35.11
N TYR A 603 -96.27 1.99 -35.66
CA TYR A 603 -96.18 2.31 -37.10
C TYR A 603 -96.43 1.06 -37.96
N LEU A 604 -96.00 -0.13 -37.51
CA LEU A 604 -96.29 -1.39 -38.19
C LEU A 604 -97.80 -1.65 -38.27
N ALA A 605 -98.52 -1.36 -37.18
CA ALA A 605 -99.97 -1.47 -37.16
C ALA A 605 -100.64 -0.45 -38.10
N LEU A 606 -100.10 0.77 -38.23
CA LEU A 606 -100.59 1.76 -39.20
C LEU A 606 -100.34 1.33 -40.65
N ASP A 607 -99.16 0.78 -40.96
CA ASP A 607 -98.86 0.25 -42.30
C ASP A 607 -99.74 -0.95 -42.64
N LYS A 608 -99.97 -1.86 -41.68
CA LYS A 608 -100.95 -2.95 -41.86
C LYS A 608 -102.35 -2.42 -42.11
N ALA A 609 -102.77 -1.40 -41.35
CA ALA A 609 -104.07 -0.77 -41.57
C ALA A 609 -104.16 -0.14 -42.95
N GLN A 610 -103.08 0.47 -43.47
CA GLN A 610 -103.05 1.08 -44.80
C GLN A 610 -103.20 0.00 -45.87
N ILE A 611 -102.45 -1.10 -45.75
CA ILE A 611 -102.59 -2.27 -46.60
C ILE A 611 -104.02 -2.83 -46.52
N SER A 612 -104.61 -2.90 -45.33
CA SER A 612 -105.98 -3.37 -45.15
C SER A 612 -106.99 -2.43 -45.84
N LEU A 613 -106.77 -1.11 -45.82
CA LEU A 613 -107.61 -0.14 -46.54
C LEU A 613 -107.47 -0.25 -48.06
N ASP A 614 -106.24 -0.36 -48.56
CA ASP A 614 -105.98 -0.54 -50.00
C ASP A 614 -106.64 -1.83 -50.54
N ASN A 615 -106.76 -2.86 -49.68
CA ASN A 615 -107.47 -4.11 -49.97
C ASN A 615 -108.97 -4.09 -49.60
N ASN A 616 -109.56 -2.93 -49.27
CA ASN A 616 -110.96 -2.75 -48.88
C ASN A 616 -111.42 -3.57 -47.64
N ARG A 617 -110.50 -3.96 -46.75
CA ARG A 617 -110.79 -4.70 -45.50
C ARG A 617 -111.01 -3.76 -44.32
N ILE A 618 -112.10 -3.02 -44.34
CA ILE A 618 -112.37 -1.91 -43.40
C ILE A 618 -112.35 -2.35 -41.93
N MET A 619 -112.99 -3.48 -41.58
CA MET A 619 -113.01 -4.00 -40.20
C MET A 619 -111.60 -4.34 -39.69
N LYS A 620 -110.76 -4.92 -40.56
CA LYS A 620 -109.38 -5.27 -40.22
C LYS A 620 -108.54 -4.00 -40.03
N ALA A 621 -108.73 -3.02 -40.90
CA ALA A 621 -108.10 -1.70 -40.74
C ALA A 621 -108.48 -1.03 -39.43
N ILE A 622 -109.75 -1.09 -38.98
CA ILE A 622 -110.16 -0.56 -37.66
C ILE A 622 -109.45 -1.30 -36.52
N SER A 623 -109.32 -2.63 -36.60
CA SER A 623 -108.60 -3.42 -35.60
C SER A 623 -107.13 -3.01 -35.50
N GLU A 624 -106.46 -2.86 -36.64
CA GLU A 624 -105.05 -2.47 -36.73
C GLU A 624 -104.84 -1.00 -36.31
N LEU A 625 -105.79 -0.10 -36.61
CA LEU A 625 -105.79 1.27 -36.10
C LEU A 625 -105.94 1.33 -34.57
N ASN A 626 -106.77 0.47 -33.98
CA ASN A 626 -106.89 0.38 -32.51
C ASN A 626 -105.61 -0.18 -31.88
N GLU A 627 -104.95 -1.14 -32.51
CA GLU A 627 -103.63 -1.64 -32.09
C GLU A 627 -102.59 -0.51 -32.12
N ALA A 628 -102.55 0.27 -33.21
CA ALA A 628 -101.68 1.45 -33.30
C ALA A 628 -101.99 2.48 -32.19
N LYS A 629 -103.26 2.80 -31.98
CA LYS A 629 -103.73 3.69 -30.92
C LYS A 629 -103.30 3.21 -29.52
N PHE A 630 -103.46 1.91 -29.24
CA PHE A 630 -103.06 1.31 -27.98
C PHE A 630 -101.55 1.49 -27.75
N ASN A 631 -100.74 1.14 -28.75
CA ASN A 631 -99.30 1.26 -28.67
C ASN A 631 -98.84 2.72 -28.50
N LEU A 632 -99.49 3.69 -29.17
CA LEU A 632 -99.24 5.12 -28.99
C LEU A 632 -99.64 5.64 -27.61
N LYS A 633 -100.77 5.19 -27.05
CA LYS A 633 -101.20 5.56 -25.68
C LYS A 633 -100.18 5.15 -24.63
N VAL A 634 -99.57 3.96 -24.77
CA VAL A 634 -98.52 3.48 -23.86
C VAL A 634 -97.29 4.39 -23.88
N LEU A 635 -96.97 5.00 -25.04
CA LEU A 635 -95.83 5.91 -25.18
C LEU A 635 -96.05 7.28 -24.52
N LYS A 636 -97.30 7.64 -24.17
CA LYS A 636 -97.70 8.98 -23.72
C LYS A 636 -97.25 10.11 -24.67
N ILE A 637 -97.00 9.79 -25.94
CA ILE A 637 -96.55 10.71 -26.98
C ILE A 637 -97.48 10.56 -28.17
N GLY A 638 -97.72 11.65 -28.89
CA GLY A 638 -98.51 11.60 -30.13
C GLY A 638 -100.01 11.71 -29.92
N ASN A 639 -100.48 12.47 -28.91
CA ASN A 639 -101.91 12.79 -28.75
C ASN A 639 -102.54 13.33 -30.03
N LYS A 640 -101.76 14.04 -30.87
CA LYS A 640 -102.16 14.47 -32.21
C LYS A 640 -102.51 13.26 -33.10
N TYR A 641 -101.60 12.31 -33.23
CA TYR A 641 -101.80 11.09 -34.03
C TYR A 641 -102.90 10.19 -33.47
N ILE A 642 -103.04 10.10 -32.14
CA ILE A 642 -104.15 9.37 -31.51
C ILE A 642 -105.49 9.97 -31.94
N LYS A 643 -105.63 11.31 -31.93
CA LYS A 643 -106.84 12.01 -32.40
C LYS A 643 -107.08 11.79 -33.90
N GLU A 644 -106.03 11.84 -34.72
CA GLU A 644 -106.15 11.58 -36.16
C GLU A 644 -106.57 10.12 -36.43
N ILE A 645 -106.01 9.15 -35.71
CA ILE A 645 -106.40 7.75 -35.75
C ILE A 645 -107.86 7.57 -35.30
N ASP A 646 -108.28 8.24 -34.23
CA ASP A 646 -109.67 8.19 -33.73
C ASP A 646 -110.65 8.76 -34.73
N THR A 647 -110.30 9.90 -35.35
CA THR A 647 -111.08 10.49 -36.43
C THR A 647 -111.20 9.49 -37.58
N LYS A 648 -110.10 8.83 -37.95
CA LYS A 648 -110.11 7.84 -39.04
C LYS A 648 -110.91 6.59 -38.71
N ILE A 649 -110.79 6.07 -37.49
CA ILE A 649 -111.60 4.94 -37.00
C ILE A 649 -113.09 5.30 -37.10
N ASN A 650 -113.48 6.51 -36.69
CA ASN A 650 -114.85 6.98 -36.76
C ASN A 650 -115.34 7.12 -38.21
N GLU A 651 -114.54 7.69 -39.12
CA GLU A 651 -114.84 7.73 -40.55
C GLU A 651 -115.08 6.32 -41.13
N LEU A 652 -114.24 5.34 -40.77
CA LEU A 652 -114.37 3.96 -41.23
C LEU A 652 -115.59 3.25 -40.62
N LYS A 653 -115.93 3.53 -39.34
CA LYS A 653 -117.16 3.02 -38.71
C LYS A 653 -118.42 3.58 -39.37
N VAL A 654 -118.41 4.87 -39.74
CA VAL A 654 -119.51 5.49 -40.52
C VAL A 654 -119.67 4.79 -41.86
N LYS A 655 -118.57 4.47 -42.56
CA LYS A 655 -118.62 3.68 -43.82
C LYS A 655 -119.20 2.26 -43.64
N LEU A 656 -119.14 1.70 -42.43
CA LEU A 656 -119.73 0.39 -42.09
C LEU A 656 -121.16 0.48 -41.55
N GLY A 657 -121.76 1.68 -41.48
CA GLY A 657 -123.10 1.88 -40.94
C GLY A 657 -123.20 1.77 -39.41
N GLN A 658 -122.08 1.84 -38.69
CA GLN A 658 -122.06 1.83 -37.22
C GLN A 658 -122.08 3.26 -36.68
N ALA A 659 -123.03 3.58 -35.79
CA ALA A 659 -123.13 4.90 -35.16
C ALA A 659 -121.90 5.19 -34.27
N PRO A 660 -121.36 6.43 -34.28
CA PRO A 660 -120.19 6.80 -33.49
C PRO A 660 -120.48 6.67 -31.98
N THR A 661 -119.70 5.83 -31.30
CA THR A 661 -119.81 5.60 -29.85
C THR A 661 -119.19 6.79 -29.11
N GLN A 662 -120.01 7.63 -28.47
CA GLN A 662 -119.55 8.67 -27.54
C GLN A 662 -119.19 7.99 -26.20
N GLU A 663 -117.90 7.72 -25.96
CA GLU A 663 -117.42 7.35 -24.62
C GLU A 663 -117.40 8.61 -23.73
N ILE A 664 -118.24 8.61 -22.70
CA ILE A 664 -118.34 9.66 -21.68
C ILE A 664 -117.25 9.41 -20.61
N ASP A 665 -116.44 10.44 -20.37
CA ASP A 665 -115.40 10.52 -19.34
C ASP A 665 -116.00 10.49 -17.92
N GLU A 666 -115.94 9.34 -17.25
CA GLU A 666 -116.20 9.23 -15.80
C GLU A 666 -114.92 9.10 -14.94
N LYS A 667 -113.73 9.34 -15.51
CA LYS A 667 -112.44 9.22 -14.77
C LYS A 667 -111.80 10.51 -14.25
N GLU A 668 -112.45 11.67 -14.38
CA GLU A 668 -111.93 12.96 -13.91
C GLU A 668 -112.36 13.39 -12.48
N LYS A 669 -113.23 12.64 -11.79
CA LYS A 669 -113.65 12.96 -10.41
C LYS A 669 -112.86 12.25 -9.30
N GLU A 670 -112.14 11.18 -9.60
CA GLU A 670 -111.35 10.42 -8.60
C GLU A 670 -109.87 10.88 -8.46
N GLU A 671 -109.37 11.69 -9.40
CA GLU A 671 -107.99 12.19 -9.40
C GLU A 671 -107.80 13.46 -8.55
N LYS A 672 -108.87 14.27 -8.34
CA LYS A 672 -108.82 15.49 -7.51
C LYS A 672 -108.76 15.22 -6.01
N GLU A 673 -109.25 14.07 -5.53
CA GLU A 673 -109.16 13.68 -4.11
C GLU A 673 -107.78 13.12 -3.74
N LYS A 674 -107.10 12.46 -4.69
CA LYS A 674 -105.75 11.90 -4.48
C LYS A 674 -104.66 12.98 -4.50
N GLU A 675 -104.87 14.09 -5.21
CA GLU A 675 -103.94 15.23 -5.24
C GLU A 675 -103.94 16.04 -3.93
N MET A 676 -105.11 16.15 -3.27
CA MET A 676 -105.25 16.85 -1.99
C MET A 676 -104.58 16.10 -0.81
N LEU A 677 -104.60 14.76 -0.84
CA LEU A 677 -103.89 13.90 0.11
C LEU A 677 -102.36 13.95 -0.09
N LYS A 678 -101.89 14.12 -1.32
CA LYS A 678 -100.45 14.21 -1.65
C LYS A 678 -99.84 15.54 -1.19
N ALA A 679 -100.58 16.64 -1.34
CA ALA A 679 -100.16 17.95 -0.81
C ALA A 679 -100.07 17.98 0.72
N SER A 680 -100.99 17.32 1.42
CA SER A 680 -100.97 17.17 2.90
C SER A 680 -99.76 16.35 3.39
N LEU A 681 -99.39 15.30 2.66
CA LEU A 681 -98.23 14.46 2.98
C LEU A 681 -96.90 15.22 2.76
N GLU A 682 -96.80 16.00 1.67
CA GLU A 682 -95.62 16.79 1.34
C GLU A 682 -95.37 17.93 2.35
N ALA A 683 -96.45 18.59 2.82
CA ALA A 683 -96.36 19.59 3.89
C ALA A 683 -95.89 18.99 5.23
N ARG A 684 -96.31 17.76 5.55
CA ARG A 684 -95.88 17.02 6.76
C ARG A 684 -94.40 16.59 6.68
N ILE A 685 -93.92 16.23 5.48
CA ILE A 685 -92.51 15.89 5.23
C ILE A 685 -91.63 17.14 5.28
N ALA A 686 -92.10 18.28 4.77
CA ALA A 686 -91.39 19.56 4.84
C ALA A 686 -91.17 20.03 6.30
N ARG A 687 -92.22 20.00 7.14
CA ARG A 687 -92.09 20.32 8.58
C ARG A 687 -91.06 19.45 9.31
N ARG A 688 -91.06 18.13 9.06
CA ARG A 688 -90.08 17.20 9.66
C ARG A 688 -88.65 17.45 9.18
N ARG A 689 -88.46 17.87 7.93
CA ARG A 689 -87.12 18.23 7.39
C ARG A 689 -86.61 19.53 8.01
N GLU A 690 -87.49 20.48 8.27
CA GLU A 690 -87.13 21.76 8.92
C GLU A 690 -86.80 21.58 10.41
N GLU A 691 -87.54 20.75 11.14
CA GLU A 691 -87.21 20.37 12.53
C GLU A 691 -85.87 19.63 12.63
N ARG A 692 -85.57 18.74 11.66
CA ARG A 692 -84.24 18.09 11.59
C ARG A 692 -83.13 19.09 11.27
N ARG A 693 -83.37 20.05 10.37
CA ARG A 693 -82.40 21.13 10.09
C ARG A 693 -82.16 21.98 11.34
N LYS A 694 -83.19 22.33 12.12
CA LYS A 694 -83.03 23.04 13.41
C LYS A 694 -82.26 22.20 14.45
N LYS A 695 -82.52 20.89 14.55
CA LYS A 695 -81.77 19.99 15.44
C LYS A 695 -80.29 19.85 15.02
N VAL A 696 -80.01 19.74 13.72
CA VAL A 696 -78.63 19.67 13.20
C VAL A 696 -77.91 21.01 13.41
N LEU A 697 -78.59 22.14 13.18
CA LEU A 697 -78.02 23.47 13.42
C LEU A 697 -77.71 23.71 14.91
N ASN A 698 -78.58 23.23 15.82
CA ASN A 698 -78.34 23.32 17.26
C ASN A 698 -77.22 22.38 17.75
N LEU A 699 -77.00 21.24 17.09
CA LEU A 699 -75.87 20.35 17.36
C LEU A 699 -74.55 20.89 16.81
N LEU A 700 -74.58 21.62 15.69
CA LEU A 700 -73.42 22.31 15.12
C LEU A 700 -73.01 23.58 15.86
N LYS A 701 -73.93 24.21 16.62
CA LYS A 701 -73.63 25.37 17.51
C LYS A 701 -73.15 24.97 18.92
N LYS A 702 -73.14 23.67 19.25
CA LYS A 702 -72.67 23.12 20.55
C LYS A 702 -71.32 22.39 20.45
N LYS A 703 -70.70 22.38 19.27
CA LYS A 703 -69.26 22.17 19.06
C LYS A 703 -68.64 23.53 18.79
#